data_AF-A0A022W203-F1
#
_entry.id   AF-A0A022W203-F1
#
_cell.length_a   1.000
_cell.length_b   1.000
_cell.length_c   1.000
_cell.angle_alpha   90.00
_cell.angle_beta   90.00
_cell.angle_gamma   90.00
#
_symmetry.space_group_name_H-M   'P 1'
#
loop_
_entity.id
_entity.type
_entity.pdbx_description
1 polymer ?
#
loop_
_entity_poly.entity_id
_entity_poly.type
_entity_poly.pdbx_seq_one_letter_code
_entity_poly.pdbx_strand_id
1 'polypeptide(L)'
;MDDEHINGEDHHGQPRPQSIYRSSFMRSRTSLLSDVEMAQEEVFAGPISESIPSSVASFVRRRSRRESNVSFTYFQENNGSFVWPDDRDEEAVIEPDQLENGDLRIHRIRSDEHDDHALERGHDDDQEADVETPFRPSSYFGPTPSHDSAEDPLLWRRASSTDHPRGGKTSDGIISQKIYIVSEDLTAAIAGFSTSVAGLATYLAICVFTCGLGYLIFRWVPKWRVSLIGTPTPLYKCQWVAIENQWGQFTIQDVQNQPYGRQLSTVFGRGNKEGTAANYEYEDDPIMPNLRYLDYHYVRFFYQPVQDRFSISGTWADPAWADVKLLRRGLDADERESREQVFGANIIDIQAKTIPQILLDEAFHPFYIFQIASLTLWSMDEYYYYATCIFFISVFSITATAIETRSTMRRLREIAHFECEIRVLRSGFWTTVPSTELIPGDVFEISDPSLTQIPCDCLLLSGDCIVNESMLTGESVPVSKFPVTDHSLAQLNLAATSVDPGVARHFLFCGTKLIRARRPQDPADDEAAALAMVVRTGFNTTKGALVRSMLFPKPSGFKFYQDSFRYISVMATVAAVGFIVSFVNFIRLKIVWHTIIVRALDLITIVVPPALPATLTIGINFAISRLKSQQIFCISPQRVNVAGKLDVVCFDKTGTLTEDGLDVLGVRLSHQREQRRVSLLFSDLLTEASLILPQLRSDRDPTQDYGPNTAVLYTMATCHSLRMIDGELIGDPLDVKMFEFTSWSYEEGSHNTAEVYEDYENISPSIARSPLNFAPPNDAGPMPEANNATELSILRIFEFVSQLRRASVVVRQPGSDGVDIFVKGAPECMKDICIPKSLPPDFSELLNYYTHRGFRVIACATKHIPQFSLRDIFSMSRADAESDLEFIGFIIFENKLKPTSKGVITELHEAGIRSVMCTGDNILTAVSVARECGFVEGAAPCFVPYFVEGCSSDPDARLCWQSIDNPDYQLDENTLTPLPHSSVTDVSVPYNHYNKMNYAIAVTGDVFRWVVDYGSEEVLNRMLVRGQVFARMSPDEKHELVEKLQSLDYGCGFCGDGANDCGALKAADVGISLSEAEASVAAPFTSRIFDISCVPKLIREGRAALVTSFCCFKYMSLYSAIQFTSVSFLYATASNLGDFQFLYIDLVIILPVAIFMGWIGPSPVLCRKRPTANLVSRKVLTPLLGQILICIFIQATAYETVQIPEW
;
A
#
# COMPACT_ATOMS: atom_id res chain seq x y z
N MET A 1 65.95 21.88 25.08
CA MET A 1 66.04 23.12 24.28
C MET A 1 64.62 23.58 23.99
N ASP A 2 63.83 23.92 25.00
CA ASP A 2 64.01 24.93 26.07
C ASP A 2 63.50 26.31 25.59
N ASP A 3 62.20 26.52 25.85
CA ASP A 3 61.65 27.64 26.64
C ASP A 3 61.52 29.08 26.08
N GLU A 4 60.24 29.45 25.92
CA GLU A 4 59.55 30.57 26.62
C GLU A 4 59.79 32.07 26.28
N HIS A 5 58.71 32.68 25.75
CA HIS A 5 57.91 33.77 26.37
C HIS A 5 58.19 35.30 26.22
N ILE A 6 57.07 35.99 25.87
CA ILE A 6 56.42 37.18 26.52
C ILE A 6 56.74 38.64 26.04
N ASN A 7 55.76 39.17 25.28
CA ASN A 7 54.97 40.43 25.37
C ASN A 7 55.58 41.82 25.68
N GLY A 8 55.01 42.87 25.05
CA GLY A 8 54.94 44.24 25.61
C GLY A 8 54.68 45.42 24.64
N GLU A 9 53.41 45.70 24.30
CA GLU A 9 52.66 47.00 24.27
C GLU A 9 53.38 48.38 24.11
N ASP A 10 52.84 49.46 23.51
CA ASP A 10 51.63 49.84 22.69
C ASP A 10 51.93 51.28 22.07
N HIS A 11 51.11 52.21 21.52
CA HIS A 11 49.67 52.46 21.30
C HIS A 11 49.41 53.56 20.20
N HIS A 12 48.13 53.88 19.91
CA HIS A 12 47.54 54.99 19.09
C HIS A 12 47.59 54.87 17.53
N GLY A 13 46.55 55.28 16.77
CA GLY A 13 45.25 55.92 17.10
C GLY A 13 44.15 55.78 16.00
N GLN A 14 42.95 56.37 16.20
CA GLN A 14 41.68 56.09 15.44
C GLN A 14 40.78 57.35 15.26
N PRO A 15 39.81 57.41 14.30
CA PRO A 15 38.36 57.10 14.53
C PRO A 15 37.66 56.39 13.31
N ARG A 16 36.47 55.72 13.32
CA ARG A 16 35.14 55.73 14.04
C ARG A 16 34.06 56.69 13.49
N PRO A 17 32.72 56.45 13.65
CA PRO A 17 31.93 55.51 14.51
C PRO A 17 31.08 54.44 13.72
N GLN A 18 30.48 53.33 14.22
CA GLN A 18 29.61 52.92 15.38
C GLN A 18 28.07 53.10 15.16
N SER A 19 27.11 52.29 15.66
CA SER A 19 26.94 51.56 16.97
C SER A 19 26.11 50.23 16.87
N ILE A 20 26.44 49.08 17.51
CA ILE A 20 26.22 48.59 18.93
C ILE A 20 24.76 48.17 19.25
N TYR A 21 24.45 46.93 19.69
CA TYR A 21 24.41 46.50 21.12
C TYR A 21 24.64 45.00 21.42
N ARG A 22 24.94 44.69 22.70
CA ARG A 22 25.27 43.36 23.29
C ARG A 22 24.08 42.70 24.00
N SER A 23 24.10 41.37 24.12
CA SER A 23 24.04 40.69 25.44
C SER A 23 24.57 39.24 25.36
N SER A 24 24.94 38.65 26.49
CA SER A 24 25.49 37.29 26.62
C SER A 24 25.07 36.65 27.95
N PHE A 25 24.82 35.34 28.00
CA PHE A 25 25.12 34.54 29.20
C PHE A 25 25.29 33.04 28.87
N MET A 26 25.85 32.29 29.83
CA MET A 26 26.40 30.94 29.67
C MET A 26 25.36 29.81 29.71
N ARG A 27 25.68 28.67 29.10
CA ARG A 27 25.56 27.36 29.79
C ARG A 27 26.60 26.33 29.33
N SER A 28 27.21 25.71 30.35
CA SER A 28 28.13 24.57 30.41
C SER A 28 28.22 23.60 29.21
N ARG A 29 29.47 23.32 28.78
CA ARG A 29 29.88 21.99 28.30
C ARG A 29 30.12 21.06 29.50
N THR A 30 29.78 19.78 29.35
CA THR A 30 30.39 18.66 30.08
C THR A 30 30.51 17.48 29.13
N SER A 31 31.72 16.92 28.99
CA SER A 31 32.04 15.84 28.04
C SER A 31 33.14 14.96 28.63
N LEU A 32 32.83 13.68 28.82
CA LEU A 32 33.65 12.52 29.26
C LEU A 32 32.60 11.42 29.48
N LEU A 33 32.71 10.16 29.03
CA LEU A 33 33.76 9.39 28.33
C LEU A 33 33.11 8.66 27.12
N SER A 34 33.79 7.96 26.22
CA SER A 34 35.09 8.09 25.54
C SER A 34 35.19 6.91 24.56
N ASP A 35 35.73 7.13 23.36
CA ASP A 35 36.39 6.13 22.51
C ASP A 35 35.76 4.72 22.40
N VAL A 36 34.91 4.53 21.39
CA VAL A 36 34.71 3.24 20.72
C VAL A 36 34.99 3.46 19.23
N GLU A 37 35.85 2.65 18.64
CA GLU A 37 36.12 2.70 17.20
C GLU A 37 34.86 2.25 16.43
N MET A 38 34.44 3.02 15.42
CA MET A 38 33.25 2.71 14.62
C MET A 38 33.51 1.44 13.78
N ALA A 39 33.06 0.29 14.29
CA ALA A 39 33.24 -1.00 13.64
C ALA A 39 32.47 -1.08 12.32
N GLN A 40 33.11 -1.59 11.27
CA GLN A 40 32.56 -1.68 9.91
C GLN A 40 31.51 -2.81 9.74
N GLU A 41 30.95 -3.32 10.84
CA GLU A 41 30.20 -4.59 10.88
C GLU A 41 28.68 -4.43 11.11
N GLU A 42 28.15 -3.23 11.38
CA GLU A 42 26.72 -3.04 11.71
C GLU A 42 25.73 -3.54 10.63
N VAL A 43 26.15 -3.57 9.36
CA VAL A 43 25.36 -4.11 8.24
C VAL A 43 24.99 -5.59 8.48
N PHE A 44 25.88 -6.35 9.12
CA PHE A 44 25.75 -7.79 9.34
C PHE A 44 25.05 -8.14 10.66
N ALA A 45 24.78 -7.16 11.53
CA ALA A 45 24.11 -7.38 12.80
C ALA A 45 22.78 -8.14 12.61
N GLY A 46 22.62 -9.21 13.38
CA GLY A 46 21.37 -9.99 13.43
C GLY A 46 20.18 -9.13 13.85
N PRO A 47 18.95 -9.45 13.39
CA PRO A 47 17.79 -8.61 13.61
C PRO A 47 17.50 -8.40 15.09
N ILE A 48 17.31 -7.13 15.47
CA ILE A 48 16.51 -6.74 16.65
C ILE A 48 15.20 -7.54 16.57
N SER A 49 14.70 -8.08 17.69
CA SER A 49 13.42 -8.81 17.70
C SER A 49 12.21 -7.86 17.62
N GLU A 50 12.14 -7.14 16.51
CA GLU A 50 10.91 -6.62 15.90
C GLU A 50 10.28 -7.69 14.97
N SER A 51 10.61 -8.97 15.23
CA SER A 51 9.97 -10.16 14.65
C SER A 51 8.48 -10.28 14.98
N ILE A 52 7.98 -9.42 15.87
CA ILE A 52 6.58 -9.05 15.96
C ILE A 52 6.49 -7.56 15.64
N PRO A 53 6.12 -7.16 14.41
CA PRO A 53 5.69 -5.81 14.12
C PRO A 53 4.34 -5.58 14.80
N SER A 54 4.38 -5.23 16.09
CA SER A 54 3.21 -4.68 16.78
C SER A 54 2.68 -3.45 16.02
N SER A 55 1.46 -2.99 16.32
CA SER A 55 0.84 -1.79 15.71
C SER A 55 1.62 -0.47 15.86
N VAL A 56 2.81 -0.51 16.47
CA VAL A 56 3.89 0.47 16.35
C VAL A 56 4.53 0.51 14.95
N ALA A 57 4.88 -0.64 14.39
CA ALA A 57 5.78 -0.76 13.23
C ALA A 57 5.05 -0.61 11.89
N SER A 58 3.86 -1.21 11.76
CA SER A 58 3.00 -1.07 10.56
C SER A 58 2.43 0.35 10.38
N PHE A 59 2.70 1.25 11.32
CA PHE A 59 2.15 2.61 11.44
C PHE A 59 3.24 3.70 11.59
N VAL A 60 4.51 3.38 11.28
CA VAL A 60 5.62 4.35 11.29
C VAL A 60 5.33 5.56 10.39
N ARG A 61 5.93 6.71 10.71
CA ARG A 61 5.65 8.01 10.08
C ARG A 61 5.80 7.99 8.55
N ARG A 62 4.68 8.13 7.86
CA ARG A 62 4.61 8.66 6.49
C ARG A 62 5.28 10.04 6.44
N ARG A 63 6.52 10.12 5.95
CA ARG A 63 7.17 11.40 5.61
C ARG A 63 6.35 12.11 4.52
N SER A 64 6.39 13.44 4.49
CA SER A 64 5.70 14.21 3.44
C SER A 64 6.32 13.87 2.09
N ARG A 65 5.54 13.21 1.21
CA ARG A 65 5.94 12.94 -0.17
C ARG A 65 6.30 14.25 -0.88
N ARG A 66 7.33 14.22 -1.72
CA ARG A 66 7.61 15.27 -2.71
C ARG A 66 6.35 15.43 -3.58
N GLU A 67 5.91 16.67 -3.84
CA GLU A 67 4.62 16.88 -4.52
C GLU A 67 4.58 16.17 -5.88
N SER A 68 3.46 15.50 -6.16
CA SER A 68 3.31 14.67 -7.35
C SER A 68 3.17 15.52 -8.61
N ASN A 69 4.12 15.40 -9.55
CA ASN A 69 4.14 16.05 -10.87
C ASN A 69 3.02 15.57 -11.84
N VAL A 70 1.89 15.09 -11.33
CA VAL A 70 0.77 14.59 -12.13
C VAL A 70 0.05 15.75 -12.81
N SER A 71 0.14 15.80 -14.14
CA SER A 71 -0.58 16.76 -14.97
C SER A 71 -2.07 16.41 -15.03
N PHE A 72 -2.89 17.20 -14.32
CA PHE A 72 -4.34 17.11 -14.43
C PHE A 72 -4.77 17.67 -15.80
N THR A 73 -5.41 16.84 -16.62
CA THR A 73 -5.72 17.16 -18.03
C THR A 73 -6.58 18.41 -18.24
N TYR A 74 -7.30 18.88 -17.22
CA TYR A 74 -8.13 20.09 -17.27
C TYR A 74 -7.83 21.09 -16.14
N PHE A 75 -6.68 20.94 -15.44
CA PHE A 75 -6.19 21.85 -14.41
C PHE A 75 -4.67 22.01 -14.58
N GLN A 76 -4.27 23.02 -15.34
CA GLN A 76 -2.85 23.29 -15.60
C GLN A 76 -2.24 24.18 -14.50
N GLU A 77 -1.17 23.69 -13.88
CA GLU A 77 -0.27 24.50 -13.05
C GLU A 77 0.75 25.19 -13.95
N ASN A 78 0.84 26.52 -13.89
CA ASN A 78 1.66 27.33 -14.81
C ASN A 78 3.15 27.33 -14.41
N ASN A 79 3.81 26.16 -14.45
CA ASN A 79 5.24 25.98 -14.20
C ASN A 79 6.09 26.45 -15.42
N GLY A 80 5.88 27.70 -15.84
CA GLY A 80 6.45 28.30 -17.04
C GLY A 80 7.29 29.54 -16.77
N SER A 81 8.33 29.44 -15.92
CA SER A 81 9.38 30.46 -15.87
C SER A 81 10.24 30.35 -17.14
N PHE A 82 9.95 31.19 -18.14
CA PHE A 82 10.57 31.13 -19.46
C PHE A 82 12.04 31.59 -19.43
N VAL A 83 12.94 30.67 -19.10
CA VAL A 83 14.40 30.85 -19.23
C VAL A 83 14.78 30.51 -20.67
N TRP A 84 15.43 31.47 -21.35
CA TRP A 84 16.02 31.22 -22.66
C TRP A 84 17.32 30.41 -22.49
N PRO A 85 17.54 29.34 -23.28
CA PRO A 85 18.87 28.74 -23.40
C PRO A 85 19.87 29.76 -23.97
N ASP A 86 21.13 29.69 -23.52
CA ASP A 86 22.25 30.45 -24.08
C ASP A 86 23.01 29.51 -25.02
N ASP A 87 22.86 29.71 -26.33
CA ASP A 87 23.34 28.77 -27.36
C ASP A 87 24.87 28.78 -27.47
N ARG A 88 25.54 27.82 -26.81
CA ARG A 88 26.92 27.41 -27.08
C ARG A 88 27.12 25.90 -26.93
N ASP A 89 28.16 25.43 -27.61
CA ASP A 89 28.79 24.12 -27.47
C ASP A 89 27.98 22.90 -27.96
N GLU A 90 27.66 22.87 -29.26
CA GLU A 90 27.46 21.61 -29.99
C GLU A 90 28.81 20.92 -30.26
N GLU A 91 29.02 19.69 -29.75
CA GLU A 91 30.13 18.83 -30.18
C GLU A 91 29.71 17.84 -31.29
N ALA A 92 30.68 17.51 -32.14
CA ALA A 92 30.48 16.87 -33.44
C ALA A 92 29.96 15.43 -33.40
N VAL A 93 29.13 15.09 -34.41
CA VAL A 93 28.94 13.72 -34.91
C VAL A 93 29.46 13.65 -36.35
N ILE A 94 30.15 12.57 -36.69
CA ILE A 94 30.83 12.37 -37.98
C ILE A 94 30.13 11.27 -38.78
N GLU A 95 29.76 11.54 -40.02
CA GLU A 95 29.60 10.52 -41.07
C GLU A 95 30.42 10.90 -42.33
N PRO A 96 31.03 9.92 -43.05
CA PRO A 96 31.95 10.17 -44.15
C PRO A 96 31.34 10.01 -45.55
N ASP A 97 32.11 10.43 -46.57
CA ASP A 97 31.97 10.17 -48.01
C ASP A 97 30.70 10.75 -48.69
N GLN A 98 30.78 11.45 -49.84
CA GLN A 98 31.56 11.12 -51.03
C GLN A 98 32.18 12.34 -51.73
N LEU A 99 33.11 12.09 -52.66
CA LEU A 99 33.79 13.09 -53.50
C LEU A 99 32.94 13.49 -54.72
N GLU A 100 33.09 14.73 -55.20
CA GLU A 100 33.87 15.02 -56.43
C GLU A 100 33.97 16.52 -56.80
N ASN A 101 35.17 16.94 -57.20
CA ASN A 101 35.54 17.93 -58.23
C ASN A 101 34.87 19.34 -58.26
N GLY A 102 35.68 20.41 -58.09
CA GLY A 102 35.24 21.81 -58.29
C GLY A 102 36.29 22.90 -58.04
N ASP A 103 37.44 22.87 -58.71
CA ASP A 103 38.54 23.84 -58.53
C ASP A 103 38.18 25.28 -58.97
N LEU A 104 38.61 26.28 -58.17
CA LEU A 104 39.33 27.54 -58.49
C LEU A 104 38.95 28.66 -57.48
N ARG A 105 39.85 29.18 -56.62
CA ARG A 105 41.05 30.04 -56.87
C ARG A 105 40.70 31.49 -57.30
N ILE A 106 41.31 32.56 -56.78
CA ILE A 106 42.28 32.76 -55.68
C ILE A 106 42.47 34.28 -55.39
N HIS A 107 42.95 34.70 -54.20
CA HIS A 107 43.65 35.99 -53.91
C HIS A 107 42.88 37.33 -53.97
N ARG A 108 43.28 38.46 -53.33
CA ARG A 108 44.20 38.78 -52.18
C ARG A 108 44.10 40.29 -51.79
N ILE A 109 44.72 40.65 -50.64
CA ILE A 109 45.43 41.94 -50.36
C ILE A 109 44.61 43.21 -50.01
N ARG A 110 44.79 43.67 -48.74
CA ARG A 110 45.00 45.06 -48.20
C ARG A 110 44.01 46.19 -48.55
N SER A 111 43.82 47.28 -47.79
CA SER A 111 44.20 47.79 -46.45
C SER A 111 43.70 49.25 -46.39
N ASP A 112 43.56 49.83 -45.19
CA ASP A 112 43.68 51.28 -44.88
C ASP A 112 42.58 52.24 -45.47
N GLU A 113 42.19 53.39 -44.90
CA GLU A 113 42.49 54.08 -43.62
C GLU A 113 41.50 55.28 -43.43
N HIS A 114 41.33 55.82 -42.20
CA HIS A 114 40.98 57.23 -41.84
C HIS A 114 39.68 57.92 -42.41
N ASP A 115 39.06 58.95 -41.80
CA ASP A 115 38.88 59.35 -40.38
C ASP A 115 37.76 60.42 -40.23
N ASP A 116 37.54 60.92 -39.01
CA ASP A 116 37.02 62.25 -38.59
C ASP A 116 35.51 62.65 -38.70
N HIS A 117 34.99 63.02 -37.51
CA HIS A 117 34.15 64.17 -37.05
C HIS A 117 33.47 65.15 -38.07
N ALA A 118 32.38 65.89 -37.79
CA ALA A 118 31.83 66.61 -36.61
C ALA A 118 30.35 67.07 -36.95
N LEU A 119 29.51 67.96 -36.34
CA LEU A 119 29.19 68.77 -35.11
C LEU A 119 27.85 69.53 -35.46
N GLU A 120 26.94 70.14 -34.66
CA GLU A 120 26.56 70.25 -33.22
C GLU A 120 25.27 71.14 -33.07
N ARG A 121 24.55 71.12 -31.92
CA ARG A 121 23.58 72.14 -31.37
C ARG A 121 22.10 72.21 -31.85
N GLY A 122 21.19 72.55 -30.91
CA GLY A 122 19.81 73.00 -31.14
C GLY A 122 18.96 73.10 -29.86
N HIS A 123 18.17 74.17 -29.68
CA HIS A 123 17.54 74.63 -28.41
C HIS A 123 16.29 75.50 -28.69
N ASP A 124 15.29 75.72 -27.83
CA ASP A 124 14.83 75.12 -26.55
C ASP A 124 13.35 75.60 -26.25
N ASP A 125 12.78 75.20 -25.09
CA ASP A 125 11.64 75.77 -24.32
C ASP A 125 10.13 75.58 -24.69
N ASP A 126 9.38 75.31 -23.59
CA ASP A 126 8.01 75.71 -23.15
C ASP A 126 6.63 75.30 -23.76
N GLN A 127 5.88 74.59 -22.88
CA GLN A 127 4.49 74.81 -22.38
C GLN A 127 3.17 74.63 -23.19
N GLU A 128 2.28 73.87 -22.53
CA GLU A 128 0.79 73.86 -22.47
C GLU A 128 -0.13 73.52 -23.67
N ALA A 129 -1.29 72.96 -23.29
CA ALA A 129 -2.46 72.42 -24.00
C ALA A 129 -2.91 73.13 -25.31
N ASP A 130 -3.67 72.51 -26.23
CA ASP A 130 -4.98 71.87 -25.97
C ASP A 130 -5.57 71.12 -27.22
N VAL A 131 -6.77 70.53 -27.08
CA VAL A 131 -7.73 70.05 -28.12
C VAL A 131 -7.54 68.68 -28.83
N GLU A 132 -8.69 68.00 -28.90
CA GLU A 132 -9.14 66.72 -29.49
C GLU A 132 -8.73 66.37 -30.95
N THR A 133 -8.67 65.07 -31.27
CA THR A 133 -8.82 64.53 -32.66
C THR A 133 -9.62 63.21 -32.72
N PRO A 134 -10.61 63.01 -33.64
CA PRO A 134 -11.45 61.79 -33.68
C PRO A 134 -11.14 60.76 -34.79
N PHE A 135 -11.56 59.50 -34.55
CA PHE A 135 -11.95 58.43 -35.49
C PHE A 135 -11.13 58.08 -36.78
N ARG A 136 -10.52 56.87 -36.75
CA ARG A 136 -10.69 55.69 -37.66
C ARG A 136 -10.98 55.91 -39.17
N PRO A 137 -10.43 55.08 -40.10
CA PRO A 137 -10.63 53.61 -40.05
C PRO A 137 -9.52 52.71 -40.68
N SER A 138 -9.87 51.45 -40.95
CA SER A 138 -9.09 50.36 -41.60
C SER A 138 -8.01 49.66 -40.75
N SER A 139 -7.61 48.42 -41.03
CA SER A 139 -8.38 47.14 -41.09
C SER A 139 -7.40 46.02 -41.47
N TYR A 140 -7.21 44.99 -40.65
CA TYR A 140 -6.53 43.75 -41.06
C TYR A 140 -7.23 42.52 -40.49
N PHE A 141 -7.03 41.38 -41.15
CA PHE A 141 -7.79 40.15 -40.95
C PHE A 141 -7.43 39.44 -39.65
N GLY A 142 -8.43 38.90 -38.96
CA GLY A 142 -8.24 37.88 -37.92
C GLY A 142 -8.27 36.46 -38.51
N PRO A 143 -7.63 35.47 -37.89
CA PRO A 143 -7.85 34.06 -38.21
C PRO A 143 -9.28 33.63 -37.86
N THR A 144 -9.84 32.71 -38.64
CA THR A 144 -11.09 32.01 -38.33
C THR A 144 -10.92 31.04 -37.16
N PRO A 145 -11.97 30.76 -36.36
CA PRO A 145 -11.89 29.78 -35.27
C PRO A 145 -11.65 28.37 -35.83
N SER A 146 -10.47 27.82 -35.57
CA SER A 146 -10.07 26.48 -35.98
C SER A 146 -10.39 25.46 -34.89
N HIS A 147 -11.57 24.83 -35.00
CA HIS A 147 -12.03 23.71 -34.17
C HIS A 147 -12.10 23.94 -32.65
N ASP A 148 -13.31 23.95 -32.10
CA ASP A 148 -13.53 23.56 -30.71
C ASP A 148 -12.99 22.13 -30.52
N SER A 149 -11.91 21.97 -29.76
CA SER A 149 -11.49 20.67 -29.24
C SER A 149 -12.24 20.39 -27.94
N ALA A 150 -12.39 19.12 -27.57
CA ALA A 150 -12.95 18.75 -26.27
C ALA A 150 -11.95 18.92 -25.11
N GLU A 151 -10.79 19.55 -25.36
CA GLU A 151 -9.59 19.55 -24.51
C GLU A 151 -9.26 20.93 -23.92
N ASP A 152 -10.04 21.96 -24.22
CA ASP A 152 -9.88 23.29 -23.60
C ASP A 152 -10.10 23.21 -22.08
N PRO A 153 -9.20 23.78 -21.24
CA PRO A 153 -9.26 23.63 -19.80
C PRO A 153 -10.41 24.45 -19.19
N LEU A 154 -11.41 23.75 -18.66
CA LEU A 154 -12.55 24.31 -17.92
C LEU A 154 -12.16 25.15 -16.69
N LEU A 155 -10.90 25.05 -16.23
CA LEU A 155 -10.38 25.70 -15.03
C LEU A 155 -9.10 26.48 -15.35
N TRP A 156 -9.18 27.81 -15.30
CA TRP A 156 -8.02 28.70 -15.31
C TRP A 156 -7.64 29.12 -13.88
N ARG A 157 -6.34 29.13 -13.57
CA ARG A 157 -5.80 29.68 -12.31
C ARG A 157 -4.75 30.73 -12.63
N ARG A 158 -4.93 31.96 -12.14
CA ARG A 158 -3.79 32.90 -12.01
C ARG A 158 -2.90 32.40 -10.87
N ALA A 159 -1.59 32.49 -11.04
CA ALA A 159 -0.64 32.06 -10.02
C ALA A 159 -0.77 32.93 -8.76
N SER A 160 -1.04 32.31 -7.62
CA SER A 160 -0.82 32.90 -6.30
C SER A 160 0.69 32.89 -6.05
N SER A 161 1.33 34.06 -6.15
CA SER A 161 2.73 34.24 -5.77
C SER A 161 2.95 33.90 -4.29
N THR A 162 4.16 33.45 -3.98
CA THR A 162 4.64 33.04 -2.65
C THR A 162 4.34 34.01 -1.50
N ASP A 163 4.30 33.47 -0.29
CA ASP A 163 3.84 34.12 0.95
C ASP A 163 4.47 35.49 1.24
N HIS A 164 3.66 36.56 1.19
CA HIS A 164 3.83 37.75 2.03
C HIS A 164 2.48 38.50 2.20
N PRO A 165 1.96 38.66 3.43
CA PRO A 165 0.70 39.38 3.67
C PRO A 165 0.90 40.90 3.59
N ARG A 166 0.82 41.48 2.38
CA ARG A 166 0.61 42.93 2.20
C ARG A 166 -0.87 43.21 1.99
N GLY A 167 -1.45 44.02 2.89
CA GLY A 167 -2.87 44.28 2.93
C GLY A 167 -3.41 44.96 1.67
N GLY A 168 -4.20 44.21 0.90
CA GLY A 168 -4.96 44.71 -0.26
C GLY A 168 -6.22 43.88 -0.45
N LYS A 169 -7.40 44.52 -0.42
CA LYS A 169 -8.69 43.85 -0.61
C LYS A 169 -8.96 43.59 -2.11
N THR A 170 -8.44 42.48 -2.64
CA THR A 170 -8.97 41.88 -3.86
C THR A 170 -10.22 41.07 -3.52
N SER A 171 -11.33 41.31 -4.21
CA SER A 171 -12.67 40.77 -3.89
C SER A 171 -12.90 39.30 -4.24
N ASP A 172 -11.93 38.69 -4.92
CA ASP A 172 -12.15 37.51 -5.76
C ASP A 172 -11.65 36.27 -5.02
N GLY A 173 -12.56 35.64 -4.27
CA GLY A 173 -12.27 34.44 -3.48
C GLY A 173 -11.89 33.21 -4.31
N ILE A 174 -11.34 32.20 -3.64
CA ILE A 174 -10.79 30.98 -4.25
C ILE A 174 -11.93 30.20 -4.92
N ILE A 175 -11.83 29.99 -6.24
CA ILE A 175 -12.79 29.18 -7.02
C ILE A 175 -12.41 27.69 -7.01
N SER A 176 -11.12 27.38 -6.96
CA SER A 176 -10.60 26.02 -7.05
C SER A 176 -9.37 25.76 -6.16
N GLN A 177 -9.26 24.53 -5.66
CA GLN A 177 -8.27 24.05 -4.70
C GLN A 177 -7.78 22.64 -5.07
N LYS A 178 -6.57 22.28 -4.66
CA LYS A 178 -5.97 20.95 -4.77
C LYS A 178 -5.96 20.35 -3.36
N ILE A 179 -6.48 19.14 -3.18
CA ILE A 179 -6.52 18.43 -1.89
C ILE A 179 -5.79 17.09 -2.04
N TYR A 180 -5.01 16.72 -1.02
CA TYR A 180 -4.41 15.39 -0.88
C TYR A 180 -5.08 14.65 0.29
N ILE A 181 -5.75 13.53 -0.03
CA ILE A 181 -6.46 12.68 0.93
C ILE A 181 -5.48 11.61 1.41
N VAL A 182 -4.75 11.93 2.49
CA VAL A 182 -3.65 11.10 3.04
C VAL A 182 -4.08 9.65 3.33
N SER A 183 -5.33 9.42 3.73
CA SER A 183 -5.84 8.07 4.02
C SER A 183 -6.07 7.19 2.79
N GLU A 184 -6.27 7.78 1.60
CA GLU A 184 -6.55 7.06 0.36
C GLU A 184 -5.40 7.09 -0.66
N ASP A 185 -4.37 7.91 -0.38
CA ASP A 185 -3.30 8.27 -1.31
C ASP A 185 -3.85 8.83 -2.63
N LEU A 186 -4.68 9.87 -2.48
CA LEU A 186 -5.48 10.43 -3.56
C LEU A 186 -5.35 11.95 -3.60
N THR A 187 -4.74 12.47 -4.66
CA THR A 187 -4.86 13.90 -5.01
C THR A 187 -6.13 14.14 -5.84
N ALA A 188 -6.85 15.20 -5.49
CA ALA A 188 -8.08 15.61 -6.16
C ALA A 188 -8.16 17.14 -6.27
N ALA A 189 -8.53 17.62 -7.46
CA ALA A 189 -8.87 19.01 -7.72
C ALA A 189 -10.36 19.23 -7.42
N ILE A 190 -10.68 20.31 -6.70
CA ILE A 190 -12.03 20.65 -6.29
C ILE A 190 -12.35 22.07 -6.77
N ALA A 191 -13.48 22.26 -7.46
CA ALA A 191 -13.91 23.54 -8.02
C ALA A 191 -15.37 23.87 -7.66
N GLY A 192 -15.63 25.09 -7.21
CA GLY A 192 -16.95 25.56 -6.76
C GLY A 192 -17.81 26.12 -7.89
N PHE A 193 -19.09 25.74 -7.92
CA PHE A 193 -20.08 26.19 -8.90
C PHE A 193 -21.41 26.59 -8.26
N SER A 194 -22.20 27.35 -9.01
CA SER A 194 -23.61 27.63 -8.74
C SER A 194 -24.47 27.34 -9.97
N THR A 195 -25.75 27.06 -9.76
CA THR A 195 -26.71 26.80 -10.85
C THR A 195 -27.12 28.10 -11.53
N SER A 196 -26.80 28.22 -12.82
CA SER A 196 -27.35 29.27 -13.68
C SER A 196 -28.79 28.96 -14.04
N VAL A 197 -29.72 29.88 -13.75
CA VAL A 197 -31.14 29.72 -14.14
C VAL A 197 -31.29 29.63 -15.66
N ALA A 198 -30.49 30.40 -16.42
CA ALA A 198 -30.46 30.32 -17.88
C ALA A 198 -29.87 28.98 -18.36
N GLY A 199 -28.77 28.54 -17.76
CA GLY A 199 -28.14 27.25 -18.08
C GLY A 199 -29.05 26.06 -17.81
N LEU A 200 -29.75 26.06 -16.67
CA LEU A 200 -30.75 25.06 -16.30
C LEU A 200 -31.96 25.09 -17.25
N ALA A 201 -32.44 26.28 -17.63
CA ALA A 201 -33.52 26.42 -18.61
C ALA A 201 -33.13 25.88 -19.99
N THR A 202 -31.90 26.17 -20.46
CA THR A 202 -31.36 25.62 -21.72
C THR A 202 -31.20 24.10 -21.64
N TYR A 203 -30.67 23.57 -20.54
CA TYR A 203 -30.59 22.13 -20.30
C TYR A 203 -31.96 21.45 -20.32
N LEU A 204 -32.96 22.01 -19.63
CA LEU A 204 -34.34 21.50 -19.64
C LEU A 204 -34.96 21.58 -21.05
N ALA A 205 -34.75 22.68 -21.77
CA ALA A 205 -35.22 22.84 -23.15
C ALA A 205 -34.60 21.77 -24.07
N ILE A 206 -33.28 21.54 -24.00
CA ILE A 206 -32.62 20.48 -24.76
C ILE A 206 -33.19 19.11 -24.39
N CYS A 207 -33.35 18.81 -23.09
CA CYS A 207 -33.95 17.54 -22.64
C CYS A 207 -35.38 17.34 -23.18
N VAL A 208 -36.22 18.39 -23.22
CA VAL A 208 -37.59 18.32 -23.75
C VAL A 208 -37.61 18.19 -25.27
N PHE A 209 -36.89 19.04 -26.01
CA PHE A 209 -36.86 18.99 -27.49
C PHE A 209 -36.22 17.71 -28.05
N THR A 210 -35.38 17.03 -27.26
CA THR A 210 -34.76 15.74 -27.63
C THR A 210 -35.47 14.53 -27.05
N CYS A 211 -36.67 14.69 -26.46
CA CYS A 211 -37.45 13.61 -25.83
C CYS A 211 -36.64 12.79 -24.80
N GLY A 212 -35.74 13.44 -24.06
CA GLY A 212 -34.86 12.84 -23.06
C GLY A 212 -33.48 12.41 -23.57
N LEU A 213 -33.22 12.41 -24.89
CA LEU A 213 -31.93 11.96 -25.42
C LEU A 213 -30.76 12.87 -24.98
N GLY A 214 -30.99 14.18 -24.87
CA GLY A 214 -30.03 15.13 -24.31
C GLY A 214 -29.72 14.87 -22.82
N TYR A 215 -30.68 14.41 -22.02
CA TYR A 215 -30.43 14.03 -20.62
C TYR A 215 -29.42 12.87 -20.54
N LEU A 216 -29.50 11.90 -21.46
CA LEU A 216 -28.57 10.78 -21.53
C LEU A 216 -27.15 11.23 -21.91
N ILE A 217 -27.02 12.12 -22.90
CA ILE A 217 -25.74 12.71 -23.29
C ILE A 217 -25.10 13.46 -22.11
N PHE A 218 -25.86 14.32 -21.42
CA PHE A 218 -25.37 15.06 -20.25
C PHE A 218 -25.16 14.19 -19.00
N ARG A 219 -25.72 12.97 -18.95
CA ARG A 219 -25.46 11.96 -17.92
C ARG A 219 -24.18 11.16 -18.20
N TRP A 220 -23.90 10.82 -19.46
CA TRP A 220 -22.68 10.14 -19.87
C TRP A 220 -21.45 11.07 -19.94
N VAL A 221 -21.66 12.34 -20.31
CA VAL A 221 -20.62 13.38 -20.35
C VAL A 221 -20.92 14.46 -19.31
N PRO A 222 -20.67 14.20 -18.00
CA PRO A 222 -20.99 15.14 -16.93
C PRO A 222 -20.21 16.47 -17.04
N LYS A 223 -19.05 16.49 -17.72
CA LYS A 223 -18.32 17.73 -18.02
C LYS A 223 -19.16 18.72 -18.85
N TRP A 224 -19.91 18.24 -19.85
CA TRP A 224 -20.82 19.08 -20.65
C TRP A 224 -22.01 19.58 -19.81
N ARG A 225 -22.52 18.76 -18.89
CA ARG A 225 -23.58 19.16 -17.94
C ARG A 225 -23.10 20.28 -17.02
N VAL A 226 -21.86 20.19 -16.51
CA VAL A 226 -21.24 21.23 -15.68
C VAL A 226 -21.02 22.50 -16.49
N SER A 227 -20.49 22.42 -17.71
CA SER A 227 -20.29 23.59 -18.59
C SER A 227 -21.61 24.30 -18.98
N LEU A 228 -22.73 23.58 -19.05
CA LEU A 228 -24.02 24.16 -19.43
C LEU A 228 -24.81 24.75 -18.23
N ILE A 229 -24.75 24.10 -17.07
CA ILE A 229 -25.55 24.47 -15.89
C ILE A 229 -24.76 25.33 -14.90
N GLY A 230 -23.44 25.13 -14.82
CA GLY A 230 -22.58 25.72 -13.79
C GLY A 230 -21.96 27.04 -14.18
N THR A 231 -22.17 28.06 -13.35
CA THR A 231 -21.29 29.24 -13.31
C THR A 231 -20.24 29.07 -12.23
N PRO A 232 -18.93 29.27 -12.52
CA PRO A 232 -17.87 29.13 -11.53
C PRO A 232 -18.03 30.19 -10.43
N THR A 233 -17.87 29.78 -9.17
CA THR A 233 -18.07 30.63 -7.99
C THR A 233 -17.11 30.31 -6.87
N PRO A 234 -16.65 31.31 -6.08
CA PRO A 234 -15.82 31.07 -4.91
C PRO A 234 -16.38 30.04 -3.94
N LEU A 235 -15.50 29.27 -3.29
CA LEU A 235 -15.83 28.16 -2.41
C LEU A 235 -16.70 28.58 -1.21
N TYR A 236 -16.55 29.82 -0.72
CA TYR A 236 -17.43 30.40 0.30
C TYR A 236 -18.90 30.61 -0.12
N LYS A 237 -19.22 30.54 -1.42
CA LYS A 237 -20.55 30.80 -2.00
C LYS A 237 -21.12 29.70 -2.92
N CYS A 238 -20.32 28.71 -3.30
CA CYS A 238 -20.76 27.64 -4.18
C CYS A 238 -21.94 26.83 -3.59
N GLN A 239 -22.86 26.42 -4.47
CA GLN A 239 -24.00 25.55 -4.14
C GLN A 239 -23.61 24.07 -4.26
N TRP A 240 -22.81 23.77 -5.27
CA TRP A 240 -22.30 22.44 -5.58
C TRP A 240 -20.88 22.57 -6.11
N VAL A 241 -20.22 21.42 -6.20
CA VAL A 241 -18.78 21.31 -6.37
C VAL A 241 -18.48 20.20 -7.38
N ALA A 242 -17.57 20.47 -8.31
CA ALA A 242 -16.98 19.44 -9.17
C ALA A 242 -15.67 18.95 -8.55
N ILE A 243 -15.47 17.64 -8.53
CA ILE A 243 -14.26 16.99 -8.02
C ILE A 243 -13.69 16.09 -9.12
N GLU A 244 -12.45 16.36 -9.53
CA GLU A 244 -11.69 15.55 -10.49
C GLU A 244 -10.45 14.99 -9.80
N ASN A 245 -10.27 13.66 -9.84
CA ASN A 245 -9.14 12.99 -9.19
C ASN A 245 -7.97 12.72 -10.15
N GLN A 246 -6.83 12.30 -9.59
CA GLN A 246 -5.59 11.99 -10.34
C GLN A 246 -5.72 10.91 -11.43
N TRP A 247 -6.85 10.21 -11.52
CA TRP A 247 -7.17 9.23 -12.57
C TRP A 247 -8.21 9.75 -13.58
N GLY A 248 -8.54 11.04 -13.55
CA GLY A 248 -9.50 11.67 -14.46
C GLY A 248 -10.96 11.31 -14.20
N GLN A 249 -11.28 10.72 -13.04
CA GLN A 249 -12.67 10.46 -12.67
C GLN A 249 -13.30 11.77 -12.18
N PHE A 250 -14.44 12.13 -12.79
CA PHE A 250 -15.14 13.39 -12.55
C PHE A 250 -16.45 13.15 -11.81
N THR A 251 -16.63 13.80 -10.67
CA THR A 251 -17.82 13.68 -9.81
C THR A 251 -18.39 15.04 -9.45
N ILE A 252 -19.68 15.09 -9.14
CA ILE A 252 -20.41 16.31 -8.75
C ILE A 252 -21.04 16.06 -7.38
N GLN A 253 -20.84 17.00 -6.45
CA GLN A 253 -21.24 16.92 -5.05
C GLN A 253 -21.97 18.20 -4.62
N ASP A 254 -23.11 18.09 -3.95
CA ASP A 254 -23.86 19.23 -3.43
C ASP A 254 -23.34 19.66 -2.05
N VAL A 255 -23.14 20.96 -1.82
CA VAL A 255 -22.61 21.48 -0.55
C VAL A 255 -23.75 21.62 0.46
N GLN A 256 -23.67 20.88 1.55
CA GLN A 256 -24.61 20.97 2.67
C GLN A 256 -24.31 22.20 3.53
N ASN A 257 -25.35 22.77 4.14
CA ASN A 257 -25.26 24.00 4.95
C ASN A 257 -26.24 23.93 6.13
N GLN A 258 -25.72 23.70 7.33
CA GLN A 258 -26.47 23.56 8.58
C GLN A 258 -26.17 24.74 9.52
N PRO A 259 -27.15 25.32 10.24
CA PRO A 259 -26.87 26.33 11.28
C PRO A 259 -26.07 25.71 12.44
N TYR A 260 -25.10 26.44 13.00
CA TYR A 260 -24.19 25.92 14.03
C TYR A 260 -23.88 26.94 15.14
N GLY A 261 -23.45 28.15 14.80
CA GLY A 261 -23.34 29.27 15.75
C GLY A 261 -22.28 29.13 16.86
N ARG A 262 -21.32 28.21 16.73
CA ARG A 262 -20.19 28.02 17.67
C ARG A 262 -18.87 28.57 17.09
N GLN A 263 -17.79 28.53 17.88
CA GLN A 263 -16.44 28.96 17.49
C GLN A 263 -15.83 28.10 16.38
N LEU A 264 -14.81 28.59 15.68
CA LEU A 264 -14.14 27.86 14.60
C LEU A 264 -13.28 26.70 15.15
N SER A 265 -12.72 26.89 16.34
CA SER A 265 -11.91 25.86 17.01
C SER A 265 -12.67 24.56 17.32
N THR A 266 -14.01 24.58 17.43
CA THR A 266 -14.80 23.35 17.69
C THR A 266 -14.86 22.38 16.50
N VAL A 267 -14.39 22.79 15.31
CA VAL A 267 -14.36 21.95 14.09
C VAL A 267 -12.94 21.66 13.61
N PHE A 268 -12.00 22.60 13.78
CA PHE A 268 -10.63 22.47 13.25
C PHE A 268 -9.54 22.35 14.33
N GLY A 269 -9.90 22.52 15.61
CA GLY A 269 -8.98 22.59 16.74
C GLY A 269 -8.38 24.00 16.93
N ARG A 270 -7.76 24.24 18.09
CA ARG A 270 -6.84 25.37 18.25
C ARG A 270 -5.49 24.95 17.68
N GLY A 271 -5.08 25.55 16.56
CA GLY A 271 -3.90 25.09 15.83
C GLY A 271 -2.61 25.21 16.64
N ASN A 272 -1.90 24.10 16.82
CA ASN A 272 -0.58 24.05 17.44
C ASN A 272 0.46 24.81 16.59
N LYS A 273 0.62 26.12 16.86
CA LYS A 273 1.77 26.92 16.40
C LYS A 273 3.02 26.56 17.22
N GLU A 274 3.61 25.39 16.98
CA GLU A 274 4.99 25.15 17.40
C GLU A 274 5.92 26.07 16.59
N GLY A 275 6.63 26.98 17.27
CA GLY A 275 7.59 27.91 16.66
C GLY A 275 7.20 29.39 16.71
N THR A 276 7.82 30.12 17.65
CA THR A 276 8.15 31.55 17.52
C THR A 276 7.04 32.56 17.16
N ALA A 277 5.86 32.48 17.78
CA ALA A 277 4.86 33.57 17.72
C ALA A 277 4.02 33.79 19.02
N ALA A 278 4.39 33.16 20.14
CA ALA A 278 3.52 33.02 21.33
C ALA A 278 3.41 34.27 22.24
N ASN A 279 3.18 35.47 21.69
CA ASN A 279 3.05 36.71 22.50
C ASN A 279 2.06 37.77 21.97
N TYR A 280 1.42 37.57 20.81
CA TYR A 280 0.36 38.43 20.27
C TYR A 280 -0.71 37.57 19.59
N GLU A 281 -1.91 38.13 19.37
CA GLU A 281 -3.12 37.47 18.84
C GLU A 281 -3.77 36.44 19.81
N TYR A 282 -4.58 36.94 20.75
CA TYR A 282 -5.38 36.13 21.69
C TYR A 282 -6.90 36.17 21.42
N GLU A 283 -7.35 36.78 20.30
CA GLU A 283 -8.76 37.16 20.07
C GLU A 283 -9.43 36.56 18.81
N ASP A 284 -8.70 36.04 17.83
CA ASP A 284 -9.26 35.57 16.54
C ASP A 284 -9.73 34.09 16.54
N ASP A 285 -10.80 33.78 17.29
CA ASP A 285 -11.60 32.55 17.12
C ASP A 285 -13.03 32.90 16.66
N PRO A 286 -13.25 33.10 15.34
CA PRO A 286 -14.49 33.65 14.81
C PRO A 286 -15.65 32.65 14.93
N ILE A 287 -16.82 33.14 15.35
CA ILE A 287 -18.06 32.35 15.38
C ILE A 287 -18.48 31.99 13.96
N MET A 288 -18.62 30.69 13.68
CA MET A 288 -19.10 30.17 12.40
C MET A 288 -20.64 30.02 12.46
N PRO A 289 -21.41 30.85 11.74
CA PRO A 289 -22.87 30.83 11.83
C PRO A 289 -23.46 29.54 11.22
N ASN A 290 -22.91 29.07 10.09
CA ASN A 290 -23.33 27.84 9.42
C ASN A 290 -22.13 26.92 9.20
N LEU A 291 -22.31 25.64 9.54
CA LEU A 291 -21.44 24.53 9.17
C LEU A 291 -21.70 24.16 7.69
N ARG A 292 -20.77 24.52 6.79
CA ARG A 292 -20.80 24.13 5.38
C ARG A 292 -19.86 22.95 5.15
N TYR A 293 -20.36 21.87 4.54
CA TYR A 293 -19.58 20.65 4.32
C TYR A 293 -19.96 19.90 3.03
N LEU A 294 -19.09 19.00 2.59
CA LEU A 294 -19.34 18.01 1.55
C LEU A 294 -18.75 16.65 1.94
N ASP A 295 -19.40 15.56 1.53
CA ASP A 295 -19.04 14.19 1.88
C ASP A 295 -18.55 13.43 0.63
N TYR A 296 -17.24 13.44 0.37
CA TYR A 296 -16.61 12.76 -0.77
C TYR A 296 -15.93 11.46 -0.31
N HIS A 297 -16.24 10.33 -0.96
CA HIS A 297 -15.79 8.99 -0.57
C HIS A 297 -16.10 8.57 0.89
N TYR A 298 -17.11 9.17 1.56
CA TYR A 298 -17.31 9.06 3.02
C TYR A 298 -16.17 9.68 3.87
N VAL A 299 -15.45 10.67 3.31
CA VAL A 299 -14.66 11.66 4.06
C VAL A 299 -15.47 12.97 4.06
N ARG A 300 -15.70 13.53 5.25
CA ARG A 300 -16.34 14.85 5.41
C ARG A 300 -15.30 15.96 5.33
N PHE A 301 -15.52 16.92 4.46
CA PHE A 301 -14.71 18.13 4.33
C PHE A 301 -15.53 19.34 4.75
N PHE A 302 -15.02 20.12 5.70
CA PHE A 302 -15.65 21.35 6.19
C PHE A 302 -15.03 22.57 5.51
N TYR A 303 -15.86 23.55 5.18
CA TYR A 303 -15.37 24.83 4.66
C TYR A 303 -14.79 25.69 5.79
N GLN A 304 -13.51 26.09 5.66
CA GLN A 304 -12.77 26.85 6.67
C GLN A 304 -12.71 28.35 6.29
N PRO A 305 -13.48 29.24 6.94
CA PRO A 305 -13.68 30.62 6.47
C PRO A 305 -12.41 31.48 6.40
N VAL A 306 -11.43 31.22 7.27
CA VAL A 306 -10.16 31.97 7.37
C VAL A 306 -9.20 31.65 6.21
N GLN A 307 -9.36 30.49 5.57
CA GLN A 307 -8.41 29.98 4.55
C GLN A 307 -9.08 29.78 3.17
N ASP A 308 -10.36 30.17 3.00
CA ASP A 308 -11.22 30.01 1.80
C ASP A 308 -11.04 28.65 1.09
N ARG A 309 -10.96 27.58 1.88
CA ARG A 309 -10.74 26.20 1.42
C ARG A 309 -11.60 25.23 2.20
N PHE A 310 -11.85 24.05 1.62
CA PHE A 310 -12.38 22.91 2.36
C PHE A 310 -11.24 22.08 2.94
N SER A 311 -11.34 21.70 4.20
CA SER A 311 -10.34 20.92 4.93
C SER A 311 -11.01 19.81 5.76
N ILE A 312 -10.28 18.73 6.04
CA ILE A 312 -10.74 17.63 6.89
C ILE A 312 -10.50 18.03 8.35
N SER A 313 -11.42 17.75 9.26
CA SER A 313 -11.28 18.01 10.71
C SER A 313 -10.26 17.09 11.43
N GLY A 314 -9.33 16.45 10.70
CA GLY A 314 -8.37 15.51 11.26
C GLY A 314 -7.33 16.14 12.21
N THR A 315 -7.16 17.46 12.17
CA THR A 315 -6.33 18.22 13.13
C THR A 315 -7.04 18.52 14.45
N TRP A 316 -8.33 18.20 14.58
CA TRP A 316 -9.10 18.55 15.76
C TRP A 316 -8.64 17.72 16.96
N ALA A 317 -8.01 18.38 17.91
CA ALA A 317 -7.88 17.95 19.30
C ALA A 317 -8.68 18.93 20.17
N ASP A 318 -9.33 18.39 21.19
CA ASP A 318 -9.97 19.17 22.25
C ASP A 318 -8.89 19.71 23.21
N PRO A 319 -8.83 21.04 23.49
CA PRO A 319 -7.85 21.63 24.40
C PRO A 319 -7.85 21.09 25.84
N ALA A 320 -8.89 20.35 26.25
CA ALA A 320 -8.91 19.66 27.55
C ALA A 320 -8.01 18.39 27.58
N TRP A 321 -7.52 17.90 26.43
CA TRP A 321 -6.72 16.68 26.30
C TRP A 321 -5.25 16.90 26.72
N ALA A 322 -5.04 17.44 27.92
CA ALA A 322 -3.72 17.78 28.49
C ALA A 322 -3.43 17.12 29.86
N ASP A 323 -4.44 16.55 30.53
CA ASP A 323 -4.33 15.88 31.84
C ASP A 323 -5.26 14.66 31.86
N VAL A 324 -4.72 13.46 32.04
CA VAL A 324 -5.48 12.21 32.08
C VAL A 324 -6.57 12.24 33.16
N LYS A 325 -6.38 12.94 34.28
CA LYS A 325 -7.36 13.05 35.39
C LYS A 325 -8.53 13.98 35.09
N LEU A 326 -8.36 14.94 34.17
CA LEU A 326 -9.50 15.70 33.65
C LEU A 326 -10.30 14.84 32.66
N LEU A 327 -9.60 14.12 31.78
CA LEU A 327 -10.21 13.25 30.76
C LEU A 327 -11.11 12.16 31.36
N ARG A 328 -10.71 11.53 32.47
CA ARG A 328 -11.50 10.49 33.15
C ARG A 328 -12.90 10.93 33.61
N ARG A 329 -13.23 12.23 33.61
CA ARG A 329 -14.55 12.74 34.05
C ARG A 329 -15.68 12.52 33.04
N GLY A 330 -15.36 12.17 31.79
CA GLY A 330 -16.34 12.01 30.71
C GLY A 330 -16.85 13.34 30.15
N LEU A 331 -17.82 13.26 29.25
CA LEU A 331 -18.36 14.42 28.50
C LEU A 331 -19.64 15.00 29.11
N ASP A 332 -19.81 16.31 28.98
CA ASP A 332 -21.06 17.02 29.29
C ASP A 332 -22.02 17.10 28.08
N ALA A 333 -23.32 17.16 28.37
CA ALA A 333 -24.38 17.09 27.36
C ALA A 333 -24.32 18.20 26.28
N ASP A 334 -24.07 19.45 26.68
CA ASP A 334 -23.95 20.60 25.76
C ASP A 334 -22.77 20.45 24.79
N GLU A 335 -21.68 19.84 25.25
CA GLU A 335 -20.53 19.53 24.42
C GLU A 335 -20.81 18.35 23.50
N ARG A 336 -21.46 17.29 24.02
CA ARG A 336 -21.89 16.13 23.22
C ARG A 336 -22.68 16.59 22.00
N GLU A 337 -23.74 17.38 22.17
CA GLU A 337 -24.56 17.84 21.04
C GLU A 337 -23.71 18.60 19.99
N SER A 338 -22.79 19.46 20.45
CA SER A 338 -21.92 20.24 19.56
C SER A 338 -20.92 19.40 18.76
N ARG A 339 -20.48 18.25 19.31
CA ARG A 339 -19.57 17.28 18.69
C ARG A 339 -20.33 16.31 17.78
N GLU A 340 -21.51 15.87 18.19
CA GLU A 340 -22.42 14.98 17.43
C GLU A 340 -22.85 15.62 16.09
N GLN A 341 -23.12 16.93 16.08
CA GLN A 341 -23.40 17.69 14.86
C GLN A 341 -22.22 17.77 13.87
N VAL A 342 -20.97 17.64 14.35
CA VAL A 342 -19.75 17.69 13.51
C VAL A 342 -19.38 16.30 13.02
N PHE A 343 -19.11 15.38 13.94
CA PHE A 343 -18.59 14.05 13.64
C PHE A 343 -19.65 13.05 13.19
N GLY A 344 -20.91 13.22 13.62
CA GLY A 344 -21.98 12.26 13.39
C GLY A 344 -21.83 10.97 14.22
N ALA A 345 -22.73 10.02 13.96
CA ALA A 345 -22.76 8.72 14.64
C ALA A 345 -21.56 7.83 14.30
N ASN A 346 -21.11 7.02 15.26
CA ASN A 346 -20.05 6.04 15.10
C ASN A 346 -20.56 4.79 14.34
N ILE A 347 -20.76 4.93 13.03
CA ILE A 347 -21.25 3.85 12.15
C ILE A 347 -20.51 3.85 10.81
N ILE A 348 -20.17 2.66 10.31
CA ILE A 348 -19.54 2.45 8.99
C ILE A 348 -20.62 1.97 8.01
N ASP A 349 -21.68 2.78 7.83
CA ASP A 349 -22.82 2.37 7.00
C ASP A 349 -22.61 2.65 5.51
N ILE A 350 -22.49 1.58 4.73
CA ILE A 350 -22.34 1.65 3.28
C ILE A 350 -23.71 1.91 2.66
N GLN A 351 -23.89 3.06 1.99
CA GLN A 351 -25.15 3.45 1.38
C GLN A 351 -25.54 2.50 0.23
N ALA A 352 -26.41 1.54 0.55
CA ALA A 352 -26.91 0.57 -0.40
C ALA A 352 -27.88 1.24 -1.40
N LYS A 353 -27.49 1.31 -2.68
CA LYS A 353 -28.38 1.76 -3.75
C LYS A 353 -29.68 0.95 -3.76
N THR A 354 -30.81 1.62 -3.93
CA THR A 354 -32.10 0.93 -4.03
C THR A 354 -32.21 0.15 -5.35
N ILE A 355 -33.03 -0.90 -5.40
CA ILE A 355 -33.24 -1.71 -6.62
C ILE A 355 -33.56 -0.84 -7.85
N PRO A 356 -34.51 0.12 -7.81
CA PRO A 356 -34.79 0.97 -8.96
C PRO A 356 -33.62 1.89 -9.34
N GLN A 357 -32.79 2.34 -8.39
CA GLN A 357 -31.57 3.10 -8.73
C GLN A 357 -30.54 2.22 -9.43
N ILE A 358 -30.29 1.00 -8.95
CA ILE A 358 -29.38 0.04 -9.62
C ILE A 358 -29.91 -0.29 -11.03
N LEU A 359 -31.20 -0.56 -11.17
CA LEU A 359 -31.83 -0.91 -12.44
C LEU A 359 -31.81 0.27 -13.43
N LEU A 360 -32.03 1.51 -12.98
CA LEU A 360 -31.89 2.70 -13.83
C LEU A 360 -30.43 3.00 -14.18
N ASP A 361 -29.49 2.81 -13.26
CA ASP A 361 -28.06 2.98 -13.54
C ASP A 361 -27.57 1.99 -14.60
N GLU A 362 -27.97 0.73 -14.49
CA GLU A 362 -27.68 -0.34 -15.44
C GLU A 362 -28.42 -0.13 -16.79
N ALA A 363 -29.73 0.12 -16.78
CA ALA A 363 -30.50 0.31 -18.01
C ALA A 363 -30.08 1.55 -18.81
N PHE A 364 -29.52 2.56 -18.15
CA PHE A 364 -28.91 3.72 -18.82
C PHE A 364 -27.44 3.52 -19.23
N HIS A 365 -26.90 2.30 -19.16
CA HIS A 365 -25.59 1.98 -19.74
C HIS A 365 -25.68 2.02 -21.29
N PRO A 366 -24.68 2.56 -22.02
CA PRO A 366 -24.77 2.79 -23.47
C PRO A 366 -25.21 1.57 -24.31
N PHE A 367 -24.76 0.36 -23.96
CA PHE A 367 -25.18 -0.86 -24.66
C PHE A 367 -26.68 -1.16 -24.53
N TYR A 368 -27.27 -0.99 -23.34
CA TYR A 368 -28.70 -1.26 -23.14
C TYR A 368 -29.57 -0.17 -23.77
N ILE A 369 -29.14 1.09 -23.77
CA ILE A 369 -29.85 2.15 -24.53
C ILE A 369 -29.80 1.88 -26.03
N PHE A 370 -28.64 1.48 -26.57
CA PHE A 370 -28.51 1.07 -27.97
C PHE A 370 -29.42 -0.13 -28.30
N GLN A 371 -29.50 -1.11 -27.39
CA GLN A 371 -30.39 -2.26 -27.54
C GLN A 371 -31.87 -1.86 -27.52
N ILE A 372 -32.28 -0.91 -26.68
CA ILE A 372 -33.66 -0.36 -26.65
C ILE A 372 -33.98 0.40 -27.95
N ALA A 373 -33.02 1.16 -28.50
CA ALA A 373 -33.18 1.81 -29.79
C ALA A 373 -33.36 0.79 -30.93
N SER A 374 -32.54 -0.28 -30.93
CA SER A 374 -32.63 -1.38 -31.91
C SER A 374 -33.95 -2.15 -31.79
N LEU A 375 -34.39 -2.46 -30.57
CA LEU A 375 -35.70 -3.08 -30.29
C LEU A 375 -36.88 -2.24 -30.82
N THR A 376 -36.78 -0.91 -30.69
CA THR A 376 -37.78 0.02 -31.22
C THR A 376 -37.78 0.00 -32.75
N LEU A 377 -36.60 0.02 -33.36
CA LEU A 377 -36.42 -0.01 -34.81
C LEU A 377 -36.96 -1.31 -35.43
N TRP A 378 -36.55 -2.47 -34.92
CA TRP A 378 -37.03 -3.77 -35.38
C TRP A 378 -38.55 -3.92 -35.25
N SER A 379 -39.15 -3.30 -34.23
CA SER A 379 -40.62 -3.25 -34.07
C SER A 379 -41.31 -2.32 -35.07
N MET A 380 -40.61 -1.31 -35.61
CA MET A 380 -41.10 -0.48 -36.73
C MET A 380 -40.90 -1.15 -38.10
N ASP A 381 -40.07 -2.18 -38.18
CA ASP A 381 -39.69 -2.89 -39.41
C ASP A 381 -40.32 -4.30 -39.53
N GLU A 382 -41.39 -4.51 -38.75
CA GLU A 382 -42.24 -5.71 -38.63
C GLU A 382 -41.60 -6.97 -38.00
N TYR A 383 -40.36 -6.90 -37.50
CA TYR A 383 -39.65 -8.01 -36.81
C TYR A 383 -40.11 -8.26 -35.36
N TYR A 384 -41.43 -8.34 -35.15
CA TYR A 384 -42.04 -8.40 -33.82
C TYR A 384 -41.59 -9.62 -32.99
N TYR A 385 -41.37 -10.78 -33.61
CA TYR A 385 -40.99 -11.99 -32.86
C TYR A 385 -39.53 -11.90 -32.39
N TYR A 386 -38.63 -11.47 -33.27
CA TYR A 386 -37.21 -11.28 -32.95
C TYR A 386 -37.03 -10.22 -31.85
N ALA A 387 -37.68 -9.05 -32.00
CA ALA A 387 -37.63 -7.98 -31.00
C ALA A 387 -38.16 -8.46 -29.62
N THR A 388 -39.29 -9.20 -29.60
CA THR A 388 -39.86 -9.74 -28.36
C THR A 388 -38.90 -10.69 -27.64
N CYS A 389 -38.22 -11.58 -28.38
CA CYS A 389 -37.24 -12.49 -27.80
C CYS A 389 -36.00 -11.75 -27.23
N ILE A 390 -35.45 -10.79 -27.97
CA ILE A 390 -34.30 -9.99 -27.48
C ILE A 390 -34.70 -9.15 -26.26
N PHE A 391 -35.92 -8.62 -26.20
CA PHE A 391 -36.43 -7.90 -25.03
C PHE A 391 -36.41 -8.77 -23.75
N PHE A 392 -36.94 -10.00 -23.81
CA PHE A 392 -36.92 -10.90 -22.65
C PHE A 392 -35.50 -11.27 -22.19
N ILE A 393 -34.57 -11.48 -23.14
CA ILE A 393 -33.15 -11.74 -22.82
C ILE A 393 -32.51 -10.51 -22.15
N SER A 394 -32.82 -9.31 -22.63
CA SER A 394 -32.35 -8.04 -22.06
C SER A 394 -32.82 -7.87 -20.61
N VAL A 395 -34.13 -8.07 -20.37
CA VAL A 395 -34.75 -7.96 -19.05
C VAL A 395 -34.17 -8.99 -18.08
N PHE A 396 -33.97 -10.24 -18.52
CA PHE A 396 -33.30 -11.26 -17.71
C PHE A 396 -31.86 -10.89 -17.36
N SER A 397 -31.07 -10.40 -18.32
CA SER A 397 -29.68 -10.00 -18.11
C SER A 397 -29.56 -8.84 -17.10
N ILE A 398 -30.34 -7.77 -17.29
CA ILE A 398 -30.37 -6.61 -16.37
C ILE A 398 -30.84 -7.03 -14.96
N THR A 399 -31.81 -7.94 -14.88
CA THR A 399 -32.29 -8.47 -13.60
C THR A 399 -31.21 -9.29 -12.89
N ALA A 400 -30.44 -10.10 -13.63
CA ALA A 400 -29.34 -10.88 -13.09
C ALA A 400 -28.20 -9.98 -12.57
N THR A 401 -27.73 -9.00 -13.35
CA THR A 401 -26.64 -8.10 -12.93
C THR A 401 -27.06 -7.19 -11.76
N ALA A 402 -28.32 -6.75 -11.71
CA ALA A 402 -28.86 -6.01 -10.57
C ALA A 402 -28.97 -6.86 -9.29
N ILE A 403 -29.34 -8.14 -9.39
CA ILE A 403 -29.35 -9.07 -8.25
C ILE A 403 -27.93 -9.35 -7.76
N GLU A 404 -26.98 -9.62 -8.67
CA GLU A 404 -25.58 -9.88 -8.35
C GLU A 404 -24.93 -8.67 -7.65
N THR A 405 -25.09 -7.47 -8.22
CA THR A 405 -24.59 -6.21 -7.65
C THR A 405 -25.17 -5.97 -6.25
N ARG A 406 -26.48 -6.17 -6.06
CA ARG A 406 -27.13 -6.00 -4.75
C ARG A 406 -26.67 -7.04 -3.72
N SER A 407 -26.38 -8.26 -4.15
CA SER A 407 -25.84 -9.32 -3.30
C SER A 407 -24.44 -8.94 -2.79
N THR A 408 -23.57 -8.48 -3.69
CA THR A 408 -22.21 -8.01 -3.35
C THR A 408 -22.25 -6.79 -2.42
N MET A 409 -23.09 -5.78 -2.69
CA MET A 409 -23.22 -4.61 -1.81
C MET A 409 -23.72 -4.97 -0.40
N ARG A 410 -24.61 -5.95 -0.26
CA ARG A 410 -25.07 -6.45 1.04
C ARG A 410 -23.94 -7.09 1.83
N ARG A 411 -23.22 -8.03 1.22
CA ARG A 411 -22.09 -8.72 1.86
C ARG A 411 -21.02 -7.75 2.35
N LEU A 412 -20.72 -6.69 1.58
CA LEU A 412 -19.78 -5.64 2.00
C LEU A 412 -20.30 -4.86 3.22
N ARG A 413 -21.60 -4.52 3.25
CA ARG A 413 -22.22 -3.84 4.40
C ARG A 413 -22.25 -4.72 5.65
N GLU A 414 -22.50 -6.01 5.50
CA GLU A 414 -22.50 -7.01 6.58
C GLU A 414 -21.12 -7.18 7.24
N ILE A 415 -20.02 -6.96 6.51
CA ILE A 415 -18.63 -7.00 7.04
C ILE A 415 -18.24 -5.66 7.70
N ALA A 416 -18.72 -4.55 7.16
CA ALA A 416 -18.39 -3.21 7.67
C ALA A 416 -19.16 -2.81 8.93
N HIS A 417 -20.44 -3.20 9.04
CA HIS A 417 -21.35 -2.77 10.11
C HIS A 417 -21.13 -3.54 11.41
N PHE A 418 -20.80 -2.83 12.50
CA PHE A 418 -20.67 -3.37 13.84
C PHE A 418 -21.42 -2.47 14.83
N GLU A 419 -22.15 -3.08 15.77
CA GLU A 419 -22.93 -2.39 16.80
C GLU A 419 -22.99 -3.25 18.08
N CYS A 420 -22.79 -2.64 19.24
CA CYS A 420 -22.89 -3.30 20.55
C CYS A 420 -23.35 -2.30 21.64
N GLU A 421 -23.87 -2.80 22.76
CA GLU A 421 -24.23 -1.98 23.93
C GLU A 421 -22.99 -1.69 24.79
N ILE A 422 -22.83 -0.45 25.25
CA ILE A 422 -21.61 0.01 25.95
C ILE A 422 -21.99 0.92 27.13
N ARG A 423 -21.31 0.76 28.27
CA ARG A 423 -21.43 1.68 29.42
C ARG A 423 -20.47 2.86 29.25
N VAL A 424 -21.04 4.06 29.12
CA VAL A 424 -20.34 5.34 28.87
C VAL A 424 -20.59 6.29 30.06
N LEU A 425 -19.58 7.08 30.42
CA LEU A 425 -19.63 8.08 31.49
C LEU A 425 -19.97 9.46 30.91
N ARG A 426 -21.17 9.99 31.23
CA ARG A 426 -21.70 11.25 30.69
C ARG A 426 -22.26 12.12 31.83
N SER A 427 -21.83 13.37 31.92
CA SER A 427 -22.09 14.32 33.03
C SER A 427 -21.92 13.69 34.43
N GLY A 428 -20.91 12.84 34.61
CA GLY A 428 -20.61 12.16 35.88
C GLY A 428 -21.45 10.92 36.19
N PHE A 429 -22.35 10.49 35.30
CA PHE A 429 -23.18 9.29 35.49
C PHE A 429 -22.88 8.21 34.44
N TRP A 430 -22.95 6.95 34.87
CA TRP A 430 -22.82 5.79 34.00
C TRP A 430 -24.14 5.48 33.28
N THR A 431 -24.12 5.49 31.94
CA THR A 431 -25.27 5.19 31.08
C THR A 431 -24.91 4.12 30.06
N THR A 432 -25.74 3.08 29.90
CA THR A 432 -25.62 2.14 28.78
C THR A 432 -26.25 2.76 27.53
N VAL A 433 -25.52 2.75 26.41
CA VAL A 433 -25.95 3.25 25.10
C VAL A 433 -25.37 2.37 23.98
N PRO A 434 -25.99 2.33 22.79
CA PRO A 434 -25.42 1.63 21.64
C PRO A 434 -24.13 2.32 21.17
N SER A 435 -23.20 1.54 20.65
CA SER A 435 -21.87 1.98 20.20
C SER A 435 -21.91 2.98 19.03
N THR A 436 -23.07 3.14 18.40
CA THR A 436 -23.38 4.12 17.36
C THR A 436 -23.54 5.55 17.90
N GLU A 437 -23.85 5.71 19.19
CA GLU A 437 -23.90 7.02 19.89
C GLU A 437 -22.53 7.55 20.36
N LEU A 438 -21.44 6.81 20.15
CA LEU A 438 -20.11 7.25 20.58
C LEU A 438 -19.60 8.43 19.74
N ILE A 439 -19.02 9.43 20.41
CA ILE A 439 -18.39 10.61 19.78
C ILE A 439 -16.97 10.87 20.33
N PRO A 440 -16.08 11.57 19.59
CA PRO A 440 -14.74 11.90 20.09
C PRO A 440 -14.73 12.65 21.43
N GLY A 441 -14.11 12.04 22.44
CA GLY A 441 -14.08 12.49 23.84
C GLY A 441 -15.00 11.72 24.80
N ASP A 442 -15.94 10.88 24.34
CA ASP A 442 -16.69 10.00 25.24
C ASP A 442 -15.74 9.04 25.98
N VAL A 443 -15.99 8.79 27.27
CA VAL A 443 -15.23 7.82 28.07
C VAL A 443 -16.12 6.62 28.40
N PHE A 444 -15.63 5.41 28.15
CA PHE A 444 -16.40 4.17 28.32
C PHE A 444 -15.61 3.07 29.05
N GLU A 445 -16.33 2.13 29.65
CA GLU A 445 -15.73 0.99 30.36
C GLU A 445 -15.36 -0.15 29.39
N ILE A 446 -14.11 -0.61 29.45
CA ILE A 446 -13.59 -1.78 28.73
C ILE A 446 -13.69 -3.05 29.57
N SER A 447 -13.73 -2.97 30.90
CA SER A 447 -13.86 -4.13 31.80
C SER A 447 -15.26 -4.80 31.81
N ASP A 448 -16.12 -4.49 30.83
CA ASP A 448 -17.42 -5.12 30.67
C ASP A 448 -17.31 -6.42 29.85
N PRO A 449 -17.75 -7.58 30.36
CA PRO A 449 -17.64 -8.86 29.65
C PRO A 449 -18.50 -8.97 28.38
N SER A 450 -19.41 -8.01 28.13
CA SER A 450 -20.13 -7.93 26.84
C SER A 450 -19.29 -7.35 25.70
N LEU A 451 -18.23 -6.58 26.01
CA LEU A 451 -17.40 -5.89 25.02
C LEU A 451 -16.34 -6.83 24.42
N THR A 452 -16.75 -7.69 23.48
CA THR A 452 -15.84 -8.64 22.82
C THR A 452 -14.98 -8.04 21.70
N GLN A 453 -15.37 -6.88 21.15
CA GLN A 453 -14.69 -6.20 20.04
C GLN A 453 -14.75 -4.68 20.23
N ILE A 454 -13.65 -3.99 19.94
CA ILE A 454 -13.52 -2.55 20.15
C ILE A 454 -14.29 -1.79 19.04
N PRO A 455 -15.19 -0.83 19.37
CA PRO A 455 -16.16 -0.25 18.43
C PRO A 455 -15.64 0.95 17.62
N CYS A 456 -14.52 1.55 18.04
CA CYS A 456 -14.00 2.82 17.55
C CYS A 456 -12.48 2.85 17.76
N ASP A 457 -11.77 3.85 17.24
CA ASP A 457 -10.36 4.05 17.64
C ASP A 457 -10.36 4.84 18.97
N CYS A 458 -9.77 4.29 20.03
CA CYS A 458 -9.80 4.85 21.38
C CYS A 458 -8.45 4.75 22.14
N LEU A 459 -8.31 5.51 23.22
CA LEU A 459 -7.10 5.63 24.03
C LEU A 459 -7.36 5.13 25.46
N LEU A 460 -6.55 4.18 25.94
CA LEU A 460 -6.69 3.56 27.26
C LEU A 460 -6.26 4.52 28.38
N LEU A 461 -7.16 4.84 29.32
CA LEU A 461 -6.95 5.81 30.42
C LEU A 461 -6.70 5.13 31.78
N SER A 462 -7.25 3.93 32.01
CA SER A 462 -7.04 3.16 33.25
C SER A 462 -7.26 1.65 33.01
N GLY A 463 -6.61 0.83 33.83
CA GLY A 463 -6.54 -0.63 33.64
C GLY A 463 -5.60 -1.02 32.50
N ASP A 464 -5.40 -2.33 32.32
CA ASP A 464 -4.58 -2.92 31.25
C ASP A 464 -5.38 -3.97 30.48
N CYS A 465 -5.08 -4.18 29.20
CA CYS A 465 -5.82 -5.15 28.39
C CYS A 465 -4.95 -5.88 27.35
N ILE A 466 -5.46 -7.02 26.89
CA ILE A 466 -4.89 -7.84 25.83
C ILE A 466 -5.88 -7.84 24.67
N VAL A 467 -5.42 -7.37 23.50
CA VAL A 467 -6.21 -7.29 22.27
C VAL A 467 -5.57 -8.13 21.17
N ASN A 468 -6.40 -8.75 20.33
CA ASN A 468 -5.95 -9.34 19.07
C ASN A 468 -6.12 -8.30 17.96
N GLU A 469 -4.99 -7.89 17.37
CA GLU A 469 -4.94 -6.84 16.33
C GLU A 469 -4.89 -7.39 14.90
N SER A 470 -4.98 -8.71 14.70
CA SER A 470 -4.88 -9.40 13.40
C SER A 470 -5.83 -8.88 12.31
N MET A 471 -6.95 -8.27 12.69
CA MET A 471 -7.84 -7.58 11.75
C MET A 471 -7.12 -6.45 10.97
N LEU A 472 -6.16 -5.78 11.59
CA LEU A 472 -5.49 -4.58 11.09
C LEU A 472 -4.00 -4.81 10.80
N THR A 473 -3.32 -5.62 11.61
CA THR A 473 -1.89 -5.97 11.43
C THR A 473 -1.68 -7.29 10.68
N GLY A 474 -2.69 -8.15 10.58
CA GLY A 474 -2.58 -9.53 10.07
C GLY A 474 -1.91 -10.49 11.05
N GLU A 475 -1.04 -9.98 11.93
CA GLU A 475 -0.34 -10.73 12.98
C GLU A 475 -1.33 -11.37 13.96
N SER A 476 -1.24 -12.69 14.14
CA SER A 476 -2.12 -13.46 15.03
C SER A 476 -1.83 -13.25 16.51
N VAL A 477 -0.62 -12.78 16.86
CA VAL A 477 -0.12 -12.63 18.24
C VAL A 477 -0.86 -11.52 18.99
N PRO A 478 -1.48 -11.82 20.15
CA PRO A 478 -2.14 -10.81 20.99
C PRO A 478 -1.17 -9.77 21.57
N VAL A 479 -1.57 -8.50 21.52
CA VAL A 479 -0.80 -7.34 21.98
C VAL A 479 -1.32 -6.89 23.36
N SER A 480 -0.42 -6.73 24.33
CA SER A 480 -0.73 -6.11 25.62
C SER A 480 -0.70 -4.59 25.51
N LYS A 481 -1.67 -3.91 26.12
CA LYS A 481 -1.90 -2.46 26.07
C LYS A 481 -1.99 -1.89 27.48
N PHE A 482 -1.42 -0.71 27.68
CA PHE A 482 -1.20 -0.09 28.99
C PHE A 482 -1.84 1.30 29.05
N PRO A 483 -2.25 1.81 30.23
CA PRO A 483 -2.89 3.11 30.33
C PRO A 483 -1.93 4.24 29.94
N VAL A 484 -2.46 5.30 29.33
CA VAL A 484 -1.70 6.43 28.81
C VAL A 484 -1.12 7.31 29.93
N THR A 485 0.06 7.91 29.67
CA THR A 485 0.67 8.92 30.55
C THR A 485 0.48 10.32 29.94
N ASP A 486 0.54 11.38 30.76
CA ASP A 486 0.40 12.76 30.26
C ASP A 486 1.49 13.12 29.22
N HIS A 487 2.69 12.52 29.34
CA HIS A 487 3.76 12.67 28.35
C HIS A 487 3.41 11.97 27.02
N SER A 488 2.85 10.75 27.07
CA SER A 488 2.36 10.05 25.87
C SER A 488 1.19 10.79 25.23
N LEU A 489 0.31 11.40 26.04
CA LEU A 489 -0.83 12.18 25.59
C LEU A 489 -0.40 13.43 24.80
N ALA A 490 0.65 14.13 25.27
CA ALA A 490 1.24 15.27 24.57
C ALA A 490 1.86 14.92 23.19
N GLN A 491 2.13 13.64 22.92
CA GLN A 491 2.65 13.15 21.63
C GLN A 491 1.55 12.73 20.63
N LEU A 492 0.26 12.88 20.99
CA LEU A 492 -0.89 12.44 20.21
C LEU A 492 -1.13 13.31 18.96
N ASN A 493 -0.48 13.00 17.85
CA ASN A 493 -0.75 13.65 16.55
C ASN A 493 -1.98 13.04 15.84
N LEU A 494 -3.15 13.64 16.05
CA LEU A 494 -4.41 13.21 15.43
C LEU A 494 -4.47 13.42 13.91
N ALA A 495 -3.70 14.36 13.37
CA ALA A 495 -3.66 14.67 11.94
C ALA A 495 -2.87 13.63 11.13
N ALA A 496 -1.96 12.88 11.78
CA ALA A 496 -1.30 11.75 11.17
C ALA A 496 -2.28 10.58 10.99
N THR A 497 -2.32 9.98 9.80
CA THR A 497 -3.16 8.78 9.56
C THR A 497 -2.73 7.59 10.43
N SER A 498 -1.46 7.56 10.84
CA SER A 498 -0.84 6.51 11.63
C SER A 498 -0.41 7.03 13.01
N VAL A 499 -0.42 6.15 14.02
CA VAL A 499 -0.17 6.50 15.43
C VAL A 499 1.33 6.38 15.72
N ASP A 500 1.90 7.31 16.50
CA ASP A 500 3.33 7.28 16.84
C ASP A 500 3.69 6.04 17.70
N PRO A 501 4.86 5.40 17.47
CA PRO A 501 5.38 4.31 18.28
C PRO A 501 5.25 4.44 19.80
N GLY A 502 5.42 5.65 20.35
CA GLY A 502 5.25 5.89 21.80
C GLY A 502 3.80 5.78 22.28
N VAL A 503 2.84 6.09 21.40
CA VAL A 503 1.40 6.18 21.71
C VAL A 503 0.66 4.88 21.38
N ALA A 504 1.11 4.11 20.38
CA ALA A 504 0.45 2.88 19.93
C ALA A 504 0.35 1.76 21.01
N ARG A 505 1.16 1.83 22.08
CA ARG A 505 1.07 0.96 23.27
C ARG A 505 -0.14 1.27 24.17
N HIS A 506 -0.72 2.45 24.02
CA HIS A 506 -1.89 2.95 24.76
C HIS A 506 -3.16 3.02 23.90
N PHE A 507 -3.00 2.88 22.58
CA PHE A 507 -4.05 3.05 21.59
C PHE A 507 -4.73 1.71 21.24
N LEU A 508 -6.05 1.73 21.13
CA LEU A 508 -6.90 0.59 20.76
C LEU A 508 -7.65 0.94 19.48
N PHE A 509 -7.75 0.00 18.54
CA PHE A 509 -8.27 0.28 17.20
C PHE A 509 -9.64 -0.36 16.95
N CYS A 510 -10.46 0.30 16.13
CA CYS A 510 -11.78 -0.17 15.73
C CYS A 510 -11.70 -1.55 15.06
N GLY A 511 -12.49 -2.50 15.56
CA GLY A 511 -12.54 -3.87 15.07
C GLY A 511 -11.56 -4.85 15.72
N THR A 512 -10.61 -4.40 16.54
CA THR A 512 -9.74 -5.31 17.29
C THR A 512 -10.54 -6.11 18.33
N LYS A 513 -10.20 -7.39 18.51
CA LYS A 513 -10.92 -8.27 19.45
C LYS A 513 -10.31 -8.14 20.84
N LEU A 514 -11.14 -7.83 21.84
CA LEU A 514 -10.71 -7.84 23.25
C LEU A 514 -10.64 -9.29 23.73
N ILE A 515 -9.47 -9.74 24.18
CA ILE A 515 -9.29 -11.08 24.78
C ILE A 515 -9.51 -10.99 26.29
N ARG A 516 -8.89 -10.00 26.94
CA ARG A 516 -8.96 -9.82 28.39
C ARG A 516 -8.74 -8.36 28.76
N ALA A 517 -9.53 -7.85 29.69
CA ALA A 517 -9.26 -6.60 30.38
C ALA A 517 -9.04 -6.87 31.87
N ARG A 518 -8.12 -6.13 32.49
CA ARG A 518 -7.89 -6.11 33.93
C ARG A 518 -8.21 -4.71 34.46
N ARG A 519 -8.82 -4.68 35.64
CA ARG A 519 -9.15 -3.45 36.36
C ARG A 519 -7.88 -2.83 36.96
N PRO A 520 -7.87 -1.52 37.25
CA PRO A 520 -6.80 -0.90 38.03
C PRO A 520 -6.52 -1.69 39.33
N GLN A 521 -5.24 -1.84 39.68
CA GLN A 521 -4.79 -2.49 40.93
C GLN A 521 -4.36 -1.49 42.01
N ASP A 522 -4.37 -0.20 41.70
CA ASP A 522 -3.75 0.84 42.54
C ASP A 522 -4.74 1.30 43.63
N PRO A 523 -4.50 1.01 44.94
CA PRO A 523 -5.48 1.22 46.01
C PRO A 523 -5.68 2.70 46.40
N ALA A 524 -5.11 3.64 45.63
CA ALA A 524 -5.24 5.08 45.81
C ALA A 524 -6.27 5.75 44.87
N ASP A 525 -6.69 5.07 43.80
CA ASP A 525 -7.84 5.49 42.97
C ASP A 525 -9.04 4.59 43.31
N ASP A 526 -10.19 5.15 43.71
CA ASP A 526 -11.46 4.43 43.97
C ASP A 526 -12.10 3.81 42.68
N GLU A 527 -11.35 3.71 41.59
CA GLU A 527 -11.83 3.40 40.24
C GLU A 527 -11.85 1.87 39.96
N ALA A 528 -12.95 1.21 40.31
CA ALA A 528 -13.14 -0.23 40.11
C ALA A 528 -13.32 -0.71 38.64
N ALA A 529 -12.91 0.08 37.64
CA ALA A 529 -13.19 -0.14 36.22
C ALA A 529 -12.02 0.27 35.31
N ALA A 530 -11.86 -0.42 34.17
CA ALA A 530 -10.89 -0.05 33.14
C ALA A 530 -11.53 0.89 32.10
N LEU A 531 -10.93 2.05 31.84
CA LEU A 531 -11.53 3.16 31.08
C LEU A 531 -10.76 3.45 29.78
N ALA A 532 -11.47 3.81 28.71
CA ALA A 532 -10.87 4.43 27.52
C ALA A 532 -11.70 5.60 26.97
N MET A 533 -11.03 6.49 26.25
CA MET A 533 -11.64 7.64 25.57
C MET A 533 -11.71 7.42 24.06
N VAL A 534 -12.86 7.68 23.45
CA VAL A 534 -13.06 7.67 21.99
C VAL A 534 -12.22 8.76 21.31
N VAL A 535 -11.41 8.40 20.31
CA VAL A 535 -10.56 9.32 19.55
C VAL A 535 -11.03 9.50 18.10
N ARG A 536 -11.41 8.42 17.40
CA ARG A 536 -11.98 8.49 16.03
C ARG A 536 -13.17 7.56 15.89
N THR A 537 -14.15 7.97 15.10
CA THR A 537 -15.44 7.27 14.91
C THR A 537 -15.77 7.02 13.44
N GLY A 538 -16.61 6.01 13.19
CA GLY A 538 -17.15 5.65 11.88
C GLY A 538 -16.07 5.48 10.81
N PHE A 539 -16.30 6.04 9.62
CA PHE A 539 -15.37 5.98 8.48
C PHE A 539 -13.99 6.62 8.76
N ASN A 540 -13.84 7.45 9.79
CA ASN A 540 -12.56 8.09 10.13
C ASN A 540 -11.64 7.22 11.00
N THR A 541 -12.12 6.06 11.47
CA THR A 541 -11.27 5.04 12.10
C THR A 541 -10.30 4.39 11.12
N THR A 542 -9.29 3.67 11.64
CA THR A 542 -8.43 2.78 10.85
C THR A 542 -9.23 1.77 10.01
N LYS A 543 -10.17 1.03 10.63
CA LYS A 543 -11.13 0.15 9.94
C LYS A 543 -11.93 0.89 8.87
N GLY A 544 -12.45 2.08 9.20
CA GLY A 544 -13.22 2.92 8.29
C GLY A 544 -12.44 3.33 7.04
N ALA A 545 -11.16 3.69 7.20
CA ALA A 545 -10.27 4.01 6.09
C ALA A 545 -10.02 2.79 5.18
N LEU A 546 -9.84 1.59 5.75
CA LEU A 546 -9.72 0.34 4.98
C LEU A 546 -10.99 0.02 4.17
N VAL A 547 -12.17 0.25 4.73
CA VAL A 547 -13.46 0.05 4.04
C VAL A 547 -13.64 1.03 2.88
N ARG A 548 -13.35 2.34 3.06
CA ARG A 548 -13.34 3.31 1.94
C ARG A 548 -12.38 2.87 0.84
N SER A 549 -11.19 2.46 1.25
CA SER A 549 -10.11 1.93 0.40
C SER A 549 -10.52 0.72 -0.46
N MET A 550 -11.46 -0.10 0.01
CA MET A 550 -12.04 -1.24 -0.71
C MET A 550 -13.18 -0.82 -1.66
N LEU A 551 -13.98 0.17 -1.28
CA LEU A 551 -15.11 0.69 -2.06
C LEU A 551 -14.69 1.55 -3.25
N PHE A 552 -13.57 2.28 -3.12
CA PHE A 552 -13.01 3.16 -4.14
C PHE A 552 -11.58 2.71 -4.53
N PRO A 553 -11.42 1.53 -5.17
CA PRO A 553 -10.11 1.02 -5.57
C PRO A 553 -9.49 1.86 -6.70
N LYS A 554 -8.13 1.91 -6.75
CA LYS A 554 -7.39 2.51 -7.86
C LYS A 554 -7.87 1.86 -9.19
N PRO A 555 -8.29 2.64 -10.21
CA PRO A 555 -8.91 2.08 -11.42
C PRO A 555 -7.87 1.36 -12.28
N SER A 556 -8.10 0.07 -12.59
CA SER A 556 -7.17 -0.72 -13.39
C SER A 556 -7.21 -0.30 -14.86
N GLY A 557 -6.04 0.04 -15.43
CA GLY A 557 -5.87 0.57 -16.79
C GLY A 557 -6.05 -0.47 -17.90
N PHE A 558 -7.05 -1.36 -17.80
CA PHE A 558 -7.18 -2.51 -18.69
C PHE A 558 -7.73 -2.11 -20.07
N LYS A 559 -6.79 -1.79 -20.97
CA LYS A 559 -6.96 -1.25 -22.33
C LYS A 559 -8.01 -1.99 -23.19
N PHE A 560 -8.35 -3.26 -22.90
CA PHE A 560 -9.36 -4.08 -23.59
C PHE A 560 -10.77 -3.43 -23.69
N TYR A 561 -11.32 -2.88 -22.59
CA TYR A 561 -12.66 -2.29 -22.63
C TYR A 561 -12.69 -0.99 -23.43
N GLN A 562 -11.65 -0.15 -23.29
CA GLN A 562 -11.49 1.08 -24.09
C GLN A 562 -11.31 0.76 -25.58
N ASP A 563 -10.49 -0.23 -25.90
CA ASP A 563 -10.29 -0.73 -27.27
C ASP A 563 -11.57 -1.37 -27.86
N SER A 564 -12.43 -1.95 -27.04
CA SER A 564 -13.74 -2.48 -27.48
C SER A 564 -14.64 -1.35 -27.97
N PHE A 565 -14.74 -0.24 -27.23
CA PHE A 565 -15.47 0.95 -27.68
C PHE A 565 -14.85 1.58 -28.93
N ARG A 566 -13.52 1.71 -29.00
CA ARG A 566 -12.81 2.17 -30.21
C ARG A 566 -13.13 1.31 -31.44
N TYR A 567 -13.14 -0.02 -31.29
CA TYR A 567 -13.50 -0.94 -32.36
C TYR A 567 -14.96 -0.76 -32.80
N ILE A 568 -15.89 -0.61 -31.86
CA ILE A 568 -17.31 -0.33 -32.16
C ILE A 568 -17.44 0.99 -32.95
N SER A 569 -16.69 2.03 -32.61
CA SER A 569 -16.67 3.29 -33.39
C SER A 569 -16.16 3.11 -34.83
N VAL A 570 -15.11 2.29 -35.03
CA VAL A 570 -14.61 1.95 -36.37
C VAL A 570 -15.66 1.17 -37.16
N MET A 571 -16.30 0.17 -36.55
CA MET A 571 -17.35 -0.61 -37.20
C MET A 571 -18.59 0.22 -37.52
N ALA A 572 -19.01 1.14 -36.63
CA ALA A 572 -20.09 2.09 -36.90
C ALA A 572 -19.75 3.03 -38.07
N THR A 573 -18.47 3.38 -38.26
CA THR A 573 -18.02 4.14 -39.43
C THR A 573 -18.17 3.34 -40.72
N VAL A 574 -17.84 2.05 -40.71
CA VAL A 574 -18.08 1.14 -41.85
C VAL A 574 -19.58 0.97 -42.11
N ALA A 575 -20.39 0.86 -41.06
CA ALA A 575 -21.85 0.81 -41.16
C ALA A 575 -22.42 2.08 -41.84
N ALA A 576 -21.92 3.26 -41.48
CA ALA A 576 -22.31 4.53 -42.10
C ALA A 576 -21.93 4.62 -43.60
N VAL A 577 -20.82 4.01 -44.02
CA VAL A 577 -20.49 3.91 -45.45
C VAL A 577 -21.45 2.96 -46.18
N GLY A 578 -21.76 1.80 -45.58
CA GLY A 578 -22.77 0.88 -46.12
C GLY A 578 -24.17 1.52 -46.23
N PHE A 579 -24.57 2.26 -45.20
CA PHE A 579 -25.80 3.07 -45.15
C PHE A 579 -25.89 4.00 -46.37
N ILE A 580 -24.82 4.75 -46.69
CA ILE A 580 -24.82 5.68 -47.83
C ILE A 580 -25.01 4.94 -49.16
N VAL A 581 -24.34 3.79 -49.33
CA VAL A 581 -24.46 2.95 -50.54
C VAL A 581 -25.89 2.39 -50.69
N SER A 582 -26.44 1.79 -49.65
CA SER A 582 -27.80 1.25 -49.65
C SER A 582 -28.86 2.33 -49.83
N PHE A 583 -28.70 3.50 -49.20
CA PHE A 583 -29.59 4.65 -49.34
C PHE A 583 -29.65 5.17 -50.78
N VAL A 584 -28.50 5.30 -51.46
CA VAL A 584 -28.43 5.66 -52.89
C VAL A 584 -29.09 4.59 -53.77
N ASN A 585 -28.94 3.30 -53.44
CA ASN A 585 -29.61 2.22 -54.17
C ASN A 585 -31.14 2.25 -53.99
N PHE A 586 -31.64 2.43 -52.76
CA PHE A 586 -33.06 2.51 -52.49
C PHE A 586 -33.75 3.70 -53.18
N ILE A 587 -33.05 4.83 -53.33
CA ILE A 587 -33.51 5.97 -54.15
C ILE A 587 -33.64 5.57 -55.63
N ARG A 588 -32.69 4.81 -56.20
CA ARG A 588 -32.79 4.28 -57.58
C ARG A 588 -33.97 3.33 -57.74
N LEU A 589 -34.22 2.49 -56.72
CA LEU A 589 -35.34 1.52 -56.69
C LEU A 589 -36.71 2.17 -56.38
N LYS A 590 -36.76 3.49 -56.10
CA LYS A 590 -38.00 4.25 -55.84
C LYS A 590 -38.84 3.72 -54.66
N ILE A 591 -38.18 3.20 -53.63
CA ILE A 591 -38.82 2.72 -52.39
C ILE A 591 -39.39 3.91 -51.60
N VAL A 592 -40.41 3.68 -50.76
CA VAL A 592 -41.04 4.76 -49.97
C VAL A 592 -40.08 5.24 -48.87
N TRP A 593 -39.95 6.57 -48.74
CA TRP A 593 -38.93 7.23 -47.90
C TRP A 593 -38.89 6.77 -46.44
N HIS A 594 -40.01 6.38 -45.82
CA HIS A 594 -40.03 5.88 -44.45
C HIS A 594 -39.35 4.51 -44.35
N THR A 595 -39.63 3.60 -45.27
CA THR A 595 -39.00 2.27 -45.36
C THR A 595 -37.50 2.40 -45.61
N ILE A 596 -37.10 3.37 -46.46
CA ILE A 596 -35.68 3.69 -46.70
C ILE A 596 -34.97 4.08 -45.40
N ILE A 597 -35.56 4.97 -44.60
CA ILE A 597 -34.94 5.41 -43.32
C ILE A 597 -34.86 4.25 -42.32
N VAL A 598 -35.92 3.46 -42.16
CA VAL A 598 -35.94 2.34 -41.20
C VAL A 598 -34.90 1.27 -41.60
N ARG A 599 -34.94 0.76 -42.84
CA ARG A 599 -34.01 -0.28 -43.34
C ARG A 599 -32.56 0.19 -43.36
N ALA A 600 -32.30 1.48 -43.61
CA ALA A 600 -30.95 2.03 -43.56
C ALA A 600 -30.44 2.16 -42.11
N LEU A 601 -31.29 2.58 -41.15
CA LEU A 601 -30.91 2.60 -39.74
C LEU A 601 -30.73 1.19 -39.16
N ASP A 602 -31.50 0.19 -39.60
CA ASP A 602 -31.35 -1.23 -39.22
C ASP A 602 -29.91 -1.73 -39.46
N LEU A 603 -29.34 -1.35 -40.61
CA LEU A 603 -27.97 -1.69 -41.01
C LEU A 603 -26.90 -1.19 -40.01
N ILE A 604 -27.20 -0.14 -39.22
CA ILE A 604 -26.32 0.34 -38.14
C ILE A 604 -26.48 -0.53 -36.89
N THR A 605 -27.68 -1.06 -36.62
CA THR A 605 -27.95 -1.93 -35.45
C THR A 605 -27.30 -3.31 -35.60
N ILE A 606 -27.36 -3.90 -36.80
CA ILE A 606 -26.77 -5.20 -37.15
C ILE A 606 -25.26 -5.27 -36.86
N VAL A 607 -24.56 -4.13 -36.97
CA VAL A 607 -23.10 -4.06 -36.83
C VAL A 607 -22.61 -4.12 -35.37
N VAL A 608 -23.49 -3.94 -34.38
CA VAL A 608 -23.14 -4.00 -32.96
C VAL A 608 -23.93 -5.13 -32.28
N PRO A 609 -23.34 -6.33 -32.12
CA PRO A 609 -24.11 -7.50 -31.70
C PRO A 609 -24.51 -7.41 -30.22
N PRO A 610 -25.81 -7.48 -29.88
CA PRO A 610 -26.30 -7.19 -28.53
C PRO A 610 -25.78 -8.16 -27.44
N ALA A 611 -25.37 -9.37 -27.83
CA ALA A 611 -24.79 -10.37 -26.93
C ALA A 611 -23.32 -10.12 -26.54
N LEU A 612 -22.64 -9.13 -27.12
CA LEU A 612 -21.20 -8.91 -26.91
C LEU A 612 -20.83 -8.61 -25.45
N PRO A 613 -21.51 -7.72 -24.69
CA PRO A 613 -21.17 -7.49 -23.29
C PRO A 613 -21.45 -8.72 -22.41
N ALA A 614 -22.59 -9.38 -22.63
CA ALA A 614 -23.02 -10.54 -21.85
C ALA A 614 -22.06 -11.74 -22.01
N THR A 615 -21.62 -12.02 -23.24
CA THR A 615 -20.72 -13.17 -23.52
C THR A 615 -19.31 -12.97 -22.95
N LEU A 616 -18.83 -11.73 -22.83
CA LEU A 616 -17.60 -11.41 -22.11
C LEU A 616 -17.74 -11.68 -20.60
N THR A 617 -18.82 -11.20 -19.97
CA THR A 617 -19.08 -11.43 -18.54
C THR A 617 -19.27 -12.93 -18.21
N ILE A 618 -19.98 -13.68 -19.06
CA ILE A 618 -20.19 -15.12 -18.90
C ILE A 618 -18.85 -15.89 -18.87
N GLY A 619 -17.91 -15.55 -19.77
CA GLY A 619 -16.58 -16.17 -19.80
C GLY A 619 -15.76 -15.92 -18.51
N ILE A 620 -15.84 -14.70 -17.96
CA ILE A 620 -15.20 -14.36 -16.68
C ILE A 620 -15.86 -15.12 -15.52
N ASN A 621 -17.20 -15.19 -15.48
CA ASN A 621 -17.93 -15.86 -14.41
C ASN A 621 -17.69 -17.39 -14.40
N PHE A 622 -17.46 -18.02 -15.56
CA PHE A 622 -16.99 -19.41 -15.61
C PHE A 622 -15.57 -19.57 -15.02
N ALA A 623 -14.65 -18.66 -15.30
CA ALA A 623 -13.30 -18.69 -14.71
C ALA A 623 -13.34 -18.50 -13.18
N ILE A 624 -14.17 -17.57 -12.67
CA ILE A 624 -14.39 -17.38 -11.21
C ILE A 624 -14.95 -18.65 -10.57
N SER A 625 -15.88 -19.35 -11.23
CA SER A 625 -16.42 -20.62 -10.73
C SER A 625 -15.35 -21.73 -10.63
N ARG A 626 -14.39 -21.76 -11.57
CA ARG A 626 -13.24 -22.69 -11.55
C ARG A 626 -12.15 -22.31 -10.54
N LEU A 627 -11.94 -21.01 -10.29
CA LEU A 627 -11.07 -20.55 -9.21
C LEU A 627 -11.66 -20.91 -7.84
N LYS A 628 -12.97 -20.72 -7.67
CA LYS A 628 -13.69 -21.03 -6.43
C LYS A 628 -13.64 -22.53 -6.08
N SER A 629 -13.71 -23.44 -7.06
CA SER A 629 -13.54 -24.87 -6.79
C SER A 629 -12.10 -25.25 -6.39
N GLN A 630 -11.12 -24.43 -6.74
CA GLN A 630 -9.71 -24.53 -6.30
C GLN A 630 -9.43 -23.78 -4.98
N GLN A 631 -10.49 -23.37 -4.25
CA GLN A 631 -10.42 -22.54 -3.03
C GLN A 631 -9.76 -21.15 -3.21
N ILE A 632 -9.74 -20.63 -4.45
CA ILE A 632 -9.32 -19.25 -4.75
C ILE A 632 -10.59 -18.40 -4.93
N PHE A 633 -10.82 -17.48 -4.01
CA PHE A 633 -11.94 -16.55 -4.03
C PHE A 633 -11.52 -15.26 -4.74
N CYS A 634 -12.45 -14.65 -5.47
CA CYS A 634 -12.24 -13.41 -6.20
C CYS A 634 -13.31 -12.39 -5.79
N ILE A 635 -12.87 -11.17 -5.47
CA ILE A 635 -13.74 -10.04 -5.12
C ILE A 635 -13.97 -9.13 -6.34
N SER A 636 -13.00 -9.04 -7.26
CA SER A 636 -13.03 -8.15 -8.42
C SER A 636 -12.92 -8.92 -9.75
N PRO A 637 -14.05 -9.28 -10.39
CA PRO A 637 -14.08 -10.10 -11.62
C PRO A 637 -13.16 -9.62 -12.74
N GLN A 638 -13.05 -8.31 -12.94
CA GLN A 638 -12.24 -7.72 -14.02
C GLN A 638 -10.73 -8.02 -13.87
N ARG A 639 -10.23 -8.16 -12.63
CA ARG A 639 -8.81 -8.48 -12.37
C ARG A 639 -8.42 -9.91 -12.77
N VAL A 640 -9.38 -10.81 -13.03
CA VAL A 640 -9.11 -12.17 -13.56
C VAL A 640 -8.44 -12.09 -14.95
N ASN A 641 -8.93 -11.21 -15.83
CA ASN A 641 -8.30 -11.00 -17.14
C ASN A 641 -6.93 -10.31 -17.04
N VAL A 642 -6.70 -9.51 -15.99
CA VAL A 642 -5.42 -8.86 -15.71
C VAL A 642 -4.38 -9.86 -15.18
N ALA A 643 -4.79 -10.87 -14.41
CA ALA A 643 -3.92 -11.99 -14.00
C ALA A 643 -3.36 -12.77 -15.21
N GLY A 644 -4.05 -12.74 -16.35
CA GLY A 644 -3.53 -13.27 -17.62
C GLY A 644 -2.31 -12.52 -18.18
N LYS A 645 -1.94 -11.37 -17.60
CA LYS A 645 -0.90 -10.45 -18.07
C LYS A 645 0.18 -10.09 -17.06
N LEU A 646 0.29 -10.83 -15.96
CA LEU A 646 1.40 -10.61 -15.03
C LEU A 646 2.75 -10.90 -15.71
N ASP A 647 3.68 -9.98 -15.48
CA ASP A 647 5.04 -9.97 -16.00
C ASP A 647 6.06 -10.15 -14.87
N VAL A 648 5.76 -9.55 -13.72
CA VAL A 648 6.47 -9.72 -12.45
C VAL A 648 5.48 -10.09 -11.34
N VAL A 649 5.88 -10.97 -10.43
CA VAL A 649 5.17 -11.26 -9.18
C VAL A 649 6.12 -11.04 -8.01
N CYS A 650 5.74 -10.16 -7.10
CA CYS A 650 6.40 -9.97 -5.82
C CYS A 650 5.85 -10.95 -4.78
N PHE A 651 6.72 -11.48 -3.92
CA PHE A 651 6.38 -12.40 -2.84
C PHE A 651 6.99 -11.88 -1.53
N ASP A 652 6.24 -11.91 -0.43
CA ASP A 652 6.89 -11.88 0.90
C ASP A 652 7.60 -13.21 1.20
N LYS A 653 8.52 -13.19 2.16
CA LYS A 653 9.29 -14.35 2.62
C LYS A 653 8.59 -15.08 3.76
N THR A 654 8.13 -14.39 4.80
CA THR A 654 7.63 -14.97 6.06
C THR A 654 6.17 -15.38 5.87
N GLY A 655 5.81 -16.63 6.19
CA GLY A 655 4.43 -17.13 6.03
C GLY A 655 3.99 -17.32 4.56
N THR A 656 4.49 -16.54 3.61
CA THR A 656 4.24 -16.74 2.17
C THR A 656 5.16 -17.78 1.54
N LEU A 657 6.49 -17.67 1.69
CA LEU A 657 7.46 -18.62 1.11
C LEU A 657 7.98 -19.65 2.14
N THR A 658 8.25 -19.19 3.36
CA THR A 658 8.57 -20.02 4.52
C THR A 658 7.29 -20.49 5.22
N GLU A 659 7.45 -21.44 6.12
CA GLU A 659 6.48 -21.70 7.18
C GLU A 659 6.35 -20.48 8.11
N ASP A 660 5.27 -20.46 8.89
CA ASP A 660 4.84 -19.34 9.70
C ASP A 660 5.67 -19.33 11.01
N GLY A 661 6.59 -18.37 11.13
CA GLY A 661 7.53 -18.27 12.26
C GLY A 661 8.93 -18.84 11.96
N LEU A 662 9.63 -19.26 13.03
CA LEU A 662 11.02 -19.71 13.01
C LEU A 662 11.15 -20.97 13.85
N ASP A 663 11.59 -22.08 13.27
CA ASP A 663 11.67 -23.38 13.94
C ASP A 663 13.06 -23.64 14.55
N VAL A 664 13.16 -24.45 15.60
CA VAL A 664 14.43 -24.72 16.29
C VAL A 664 15.20 -25.83 15.56
N LEU A 665 16.18 -25.44 14.74
CA LEU A 665 17.10 -26.37 14.07
C LEU A 665 17.99 -27.13 15.08
N GLY A 666 18.32 -26.50 16.21
CA GLY A 666 19.00 -27.17 17.31
C GLY A 666 19.91 -26.26 18.13
N VAL A 667 20.69 -26.89 19.02
CA VAL A 667 21.57 -26.21 19.98
C VAL A 667 23.04 -26.58 19.75
N ARG A 668 23.94 -25.60 19.95
CA ARG A 668 25.40 -25.78 20.03
C ARG A 668 25.86 -25.36 21.42
N LEU A 669 26.42 -26.29 22.20
CA LEU A 669 26.87 -26.04 23.57
C LEU A 669 28.37 -25.74 23.60
N SER A 670 28.79 -24.78 24.42
CA SER A 670 30.18 -24.57 24.82
C SER A 670 30.59 -25.70 25.79
N HIS A 671 31.67 -26.42 25.51
CA HIS A 671 32.10 -27.54 26.34
C HIS A 671 33.61 -27.53 26.62
N GLN A 672 33.99 -27.77 27.88
CA GLN A 672 35.39 -27.93 28.29
C GLN A 672 35.82 -29.38 28.09
N ARG A 673 36.78 -29.64 27.20
CA ARG A 673 37.27 -31.01 26.94
C ARG A 673 38.64 -31.23 27.59
N GLU A 674 38.69 -32.00 28.68
CA GLU A 674 39.94 -32.33 29.38
C GLU A 674 40.82 -33.34 28.61
N GLN A 675 41.54 -32.91 27.57
CA GLN A 675 42.60 -33.72 26.94
C GLN A 675 43.91 -32.94 26.73
N ARG A 676 44.72 -32.87 27.81
CA ARG A 676 46.11 -32.35 27.88
C ARG A 676 46.34 -30.88 27.51
N ARG A 677 45.39 -30.20 26.87
CA ARG A 677 45.23 -28.74 26.86
C ARG A 677 43.75 -28.46 27.09
N VAL A 678 43.45 -27.49 27.95
CA VAL A 678 42.07 -27.00 28.11
C VAL A 678 41.75 -26.14 26.89
N SER A 679 40.82 -26.60 26.06
CA SER A 679 40.25 -25.85 24.96
C SER A 679 38.73 -25.92 25.04
N LEU A 680 38.08 -24.76 25.14
CA LEU A 680 36.67 -24.63 24.85
C LEU A 680 36.45 -24.88 23.36
N LEU A 681 35.44 -25.69 23.04
CA LEU A 681 34.98 -26.00 21.70
C LEU A 681 33.46 -26.14 21.73
N PHE A 682 32.79 -25.81 20.63
CA PHE A 682 31.37 -26.11 20.50
C PHE A 682 31.11 -27.61 20.30
N SER A 683 29.98 -28.10 20.82
CA SER A 683 29.43 -29.42 20.53
C SER A 683 29.05 -29.57 19.06
N ASP A 684 28.79 -30.80 18.62
CA ASP A 684 27.97 -31.03 17.42
C ASP A 684 26.56 -30.42 17.58
N LEU A 685 25.83 -30.28 16.46
CA LEU A 685 24.48 -29.70 16.46
C LEU A 685 23.48 -30.69 17.07
N LEU A 686 22.85 -30.30 18.18
CA LEU A 686 21.89 -31.12 18.92
C LEU A 686 20.47 -30.75 18.46
N THR A 687 19.90 -31.56 17.57
CA THR A 687 18.62 -31.29 16.86
C THR A 687 17.37 -31.68 17.65
N GLU A 688 17.51 -32.29 18.82
CA GLU A 688 16.39 -32.69 19.69
C GLU A 688 16.77 -32.47 21.16
N ALA A 689 15.80 -32.10 22.02
CA ALA A 689 16.03 -32.02 23.47
C ALA A 689 16.45 -33.37 24.10
N SER A 690 16.06 -34.49 23.49
CA SER A 690 16.50 -35.86 23.83
C SER A 690 18.02 -36.03 23.74
N LEU A 691 18.66 -35.35 22.77
CA LEU A 691 20.10 -35.37 22.52
C LEU A 691 20.86 -34.34 23.37
N ILE A 692 20.18 -33.28 23.81
CA ILE A 692 20.75 -32.31 24.76
C ILE A 692 20.89 -32.93 26.16
N LEU A 693 19.86 -33.64 26.64
CA LEU A 693 19.93 -34.38 27.90
C LEU A 693 19.22 -35.74 27.77
N PRO A 694 19.97 -36.87 27.72
CA PRO A 694 19.38 -38.20 27.67
C PRO A 694 18.42 -38.42 28.85
N GLN A 695 17.19 -38.82 28.55
CA GLN A 695 16.11 -38.93 29.56
C GLN A 695 16.47 -39.96 30.64
N LEU A 696 16.97 -41.13 30.25
CA LEU A 696 17.48 -42.13 31.19
C LEU A 696 18.90 -41.76 31.65
N ARG A 697 19.15 -41.85 32.96
CA ARG A 697 20.50 -41.73 33.54
C ARG A 697 21.49 -42.81 33.06
N SER A 698 21.01 -43.92 32.49
CA SER A 698 21.85 -45.00 31.93
C SER A 698 22.60 -44.61 30.67
N ASP A 699 22.07 -43.65 29.92
CA ASP A 699 22.51 -43.34 28.55
C ASP A 699 23.41 -42.09 28.53
N ARG A 700 23.81 -41.60 29.72
CA ARG A 700 24.69 -40.45 29.92
C ARG A 700 26.13 -40.93 30.07
N ASP A 701 27.06 -40.27 29.37
CA ASP A 701 28.49 -40.56 29.48
C ASP A 701 29.01 -40.02 30.83
N PRO A 702 29.51 -40.86 31.75
CA PRO A 702 29.99 -40.41 33.06
C PRO A 702 31.28 -39.59 32.99
N THR A 703 31.85 -39.35 31.81
CA THR A 703 33.00 -38.47 31.58
C THR A 703 32.61 -37.05 31.13
N GLN A 704 31.32 -36.76 30.96
CA GLN A 704 30.81 -35.48 30.48
C GLN A 704 30.09 -34.69 31.59
N ASP A 705 30.36 -33.38 31.68
CA ASP A 705 29.59 -32.47 32.55
C ASP A 705 28.29 -32.03 31.85
N TYR A 706 27.15 -32.35 32.47
CA TYR A 706 25.82 -32.00 31.97
C TYR A 706 25.26 -30.68 32.52
N GLY A 707 26.00 -29.97 33.39
CA GLY A 707 25.64 -28.64 33.87
C GLY A 707 25.20 -27.65 32.77
N PRO A 708 26.04 -27.37 31.75
CA PRO A 708 25.66 -26.50 30.64
C PRO A 708 24.45 -27.04 29.83
N ASN A 709 24.34 -28.36 29.65
CA ASN A 709 23.22 -28.99 28.96
C ASN A 709 21.89 -28.71 29.68
N THR A 710 21.85 -28.84 31.01
CA THR A 710 20.68 -28.42 31.80
C THR A 710 20.42 -26.93 31.75
N ALA A 711 21.47 -26.09 31.80
CA ALA A 711 21.32 -24.64 31.83
C ALA A 711 20.65 -24.09 30.55
N VAL A 712 20.93 -24.62 29.35
CA VAL A 712 20.19 -24.21 28.14
C VAL A 712 18.74 -24.66 28.17
N LEU A 713 18.44 -25.91 28.58
CA LEU A 713 17.06 -26.39 28.68
C LEU A 713 16.24 -25.56 29.67
N TYR A 714 16.83 -25.22 30.83
CA TYR A 714 16.19 -24.35 31.81
C TYR A 714 16.03 -22.91 31.29
N THR A 715 17.00 -22.38 30.54
CA THR A 715 16.89 -21.08 29.86
C THR A 715 15.70 -21.08 28.88
N MET A 716 15.57 -22.11 28.03
CA MET A 716 14.47 -22.24 27.06
C MET A 716 13.10 -22.41 27.73
N ALA A 717 13.04 -23.14 28.85
CA ALA A 717 11.80 -23.44 29.56
C ALA A 717 11.37 -22.38 30.59
N THR A 718 12.17 -21.33 30.86
CA THR A 718 11.84 -20.30 31.87
C THR A 718 12.09 -18.86 31.43
N CYS A 719 13.06 -18.60 30.57
CA CYS A 719 13.42 -17.24 30.14
C CYS A 719 12.49 -16.79 29.01
N HIS A 720 11.19 -16.68 29.26
CA HIS A 720 10.18 -16.37 28.24
C HIS A 720 9.07 -15.44 28.72
N SER A 721 8.38 -14.80 27.77
CA SER A 721 7.22 -13.93 28.04
C SER A 721 5.84 -14.60 27.84
N LEU A 722 5.81 -15.94 27.74
CA LEU A 722 4.59 -16.72 27.52
C LEU A 722 3.60 -16.59 28.69
N ARG A 723 2.31 -16.64 28.35
CA ARG A 723 1.16 -16.69 29.26
C ARG A 723 0.23 -17.84 28.89
N MET A 724 -0.53 -18.35 29.85
CA MET A 724 -1.52 -19.42 29.63
C MET A 724 -2.93 -18.84 29.61
N ILE A 725 -3.61 -18.95 28.46
CA ILE A 725 -4.98 -18.45 28.28
C ILE A 725 -5.82 -19.59 27.69
N ASP A 726 -6.90 -19.95 28.38
CA ASP A 726 -7.85 -21.02 28.02
C ASP A 726 -7.23 -22.43 27.74
N GLY A 727 -5.96 -22.63 28.12
CA GLY A 727 -5.19 -23.85 27.91
C GLY A 727 -4.13 -23.77 26.80
N GLU A 728 -4.06 -22.66 26.07
CA GLU A 728 -3.07 -22.41 25.02
C GLU A 728 -1.95 -21.47 25.51
N LEU A 729 -0.73 -21.70 25.01
CA LEU A 729 0.43 -20.83 25.25
C LEU A 729 0.40 -19.63 24.30
N ILE A 730 0.39 -18.43 24.85
CA ILE A 730 0.32 -17.17 24.10
C ILE A 730 1.51 -16.28 24.45
N GLY A 731 2.26 -15.84 23.44
CA GLY A 731 3.41 -14.95 23.56
C GLY A 731 4.20 -14.86 22.25
N ASP A 732 5.51 -14.60 22.33
CA ASP A 732 6.38 -14.55 21.14
C ASP A 732 6.48 -15.95 20.48
N PRO A 733 6.24 -16.09 19.15
CA PRO A 733 6.39 -17.36 18.44
C PRO A 733 7.76 -18.03 18.62
N LEU A 734 8.86 -17.26 18.78
CA LEU A 734 10.18 -17.81 19.11
C LEU A 734 10.20 -18.48 20.49
N ASP A 735 9.51 -17.87 21.46
CA ASP A 735 9.41 -18.39 22.82
C ASP A 735 8.51 -19.64 22.86
N VAL A 736 7.40 -19.65 22.10
CA VAL A 736 6.57 -20.84 21.91
C VAL A 736 7.39 -21.97 21.30
N LYS A 737 8.17 -21.70 20.24
CA LYS A 737 9.00 -22.72 19.57
C LYS A 737 10.13 -23.26 20.44
N MET A 738 10.79 -22.41 21.24
CA MET A 738 11.73 -22.88 22.26
C MET A 738 11.04 -23.77 23.31
N PHE A 739 9.84 -23.39 23.75
CA PHE A 739 9.11 -24.14 24.78
C PHE A 739 8.63 -25.50 24.25
N GLU A 740 8.00 -25.54 23.08
CA GLU A 740 7.62 -26.76 22.36
C GLU A 740 8.81 -27.72 22.19
N PHE A 741 9.97 -27.21 21.74
CA PHE A 741 11.19 -27.98 21.57
C PHE A 741 11.68 -28.66 22.87
N THR A 742 11.51 -28.01 24.03
CA THR A 742 11.82 -28.64 25.32
C THR A 742 10.76 -29.65 25.77
N SER A 743 9.51 -29.51 25.32
CA SER A 743 8.35 -30.29 25.75
C SER A 743 8.02 -30.19 27.26
N TRP A 744 8.34 -29.07 27.91
CA TRP A 744 7.94 -28.77 29.30
C TRP A 744 6.47 -28.32 29.37
N SER A 745 5.93 -28.13 30.58
CA SER A 745 4.60 -27.53 30.81
C SER A 745 4.69 -26.32 31.73
N TYR A 746 3.93 -25.27 31.45
CA TYR A 746 3.98 -23.98 32.16
C TYR A 746 2.63 -23.68 32.84
N GLU A 747 2.69 -23.25 34.10
CA GLU A 747 1.55 -22.87 34.92
C GLU A 747 1.77 -21.43 35.41
N GLU A 748 0.81 -20.54 35.10
CA GLU A 748 0.91 -19.11 35.42
C GLU A 748 0.47 -18.84 36.86
N GLY A 749 1.35 -18.21 37.65
CA GLY A 749 1.10 -17.90 39.05
C GLY A 749 0.09 -16.76 39.23
N SER A 750 -0.76 -16.86 40.27
CA SER A 750 -1.71 -15.78 40.58
C SER A 750 -1.01 -14.58 41.21
N HIS A 751 -0.55 -13.66 40.37
CA HIS A 751 0.03 -12.36 40.77
C HIS A 751 -1.03 -11.43 41.40
N ASN A 752 -1.41 -11.72 42.65
CA ASN A 752 -2.12 -10.79 43.55
C ASN A 752 -1.10 -9.81 44.16
N THR A 753 -0.63 -8.84 43.38
CA THR A 753 0.39 -7.84 43.76
C THR A 753 -0.08 -6.80 44.80
N ALA A 754 -1.22 -7.03 45.48
CA ALA A 754 -1.90 -6.05 46.33
C ALA A 754 -1.96 -6.40 47.84
N GLU A 755 -1.46 -7.56 48.28
CA GLU A 755 -1.40 -7.94 49.71
C GLU A 755 0.04 -7.94 50.29
N VAL A 756 1.00 -7.38 49.55
CA VAL A 756 2.46 -7.46 49.82
C VAL A 756 2.95 -6.53 50.95
N TYR A 757 2.16 -6.37 52.02
CA TYR A 757 2.54 -5.56 53.19
C TYR A 757 2.52 -6.27 54.55
N GLU A 758 1.83 -7.41 54.72
CA GLU A 758 1.92 -8.18 55.98
C GLU A 758 2.26 -9.68 55.82
N ASP A 759 1.71 -10.43 54.84
CA ASP A 759 2.00 -11.86 54.67
C ASP A 759 2.86 -12.20 53.43
N TYR A 760 4.09 -12.68 53.67
CA TYR A 760 5.04 -13.07 52.61
C TYR A 760 4.89 -14.52 52.09
N GLU A 761 4.01 -15.33 52.68
CA GLU A 761 3.93 -16.78 52.39
C GLU A 761 2.96 -17.16 51.24
N ASN A 762 2.12 -16.23 50.76
CA ASN A 762 1.04 -16.51 49.80
C ASN A 762 1.33 -16.12 48.33
N ILE A 763 2.58 -15.83 47.97
CA ILE A 763 2.94 -15.63 46.55
C ILE A 763 3.07 -16.99 45.87
N SER A 764 2.15 -17.32 44.96
CA SER A 764 2.33 -18.40 43.98
C SER A 764 3.10 -17.86 42.76
N PRO A 765 4.40 -18.15 42.58
CA PRO A 765 5.12 -17.81 41.36
C PRO A 765 4.61 -18.65 40.18
N SER A 766 4.87 -18.22 38.95
CA SER A 766 4.70 -19.11 37.79
C SER A 766 5.71 -20.27 37.85
N ILE A 767 5.28 -21.46 37.44
CA ILE A 767 6.07 -22.69 37.54
C ILE A 767 6.20 -23.32 36.15
N ALA A 768 7.42 -23.64 35.75
CA ALA A 768 7.69 -24.55 34.64
C ALA A 768 8.00 -25.95 35.20
N ARG A 769 7.31 -26.99 34.70
CA ARG A 769 7.54 -28.39 35.07
C ARG A 769 8.10 -29.18 33.90
N SER A 770 9.05 -30.07 34.18
CA SER A 770 9.65 -30.97 33.19
C SER A 770 8.73 -32.16 32.85
N PRO A 771 8.98 -32.87 31.74
CA PRO A 771 8.40 -34.19 31.49
C PRO A 771 8.63 -35.17 32.66
N LEU A 772 7.69 -36.11 32.85
CA LEU A 772 7.63 -37.06 33.97
C LEU A 772 8.82 -38.05 34.09
N ASN A 773 9.74 -38.09 33.10
CA ASN A 773 10.94 -38.94 33.10
C ASN A 773 12.26 -38.11 33.15
N PHE A 774 12.20 -36.80 33.40
CA PHE A 774 13.39 -35.93 33.37
C PHE A 774 14.15 -35.98 34.70
N ALA A 775 15.29 -36.69 34.73
CA ALA A 775 16.16 -36.77 35.89
C ALA A 775 17.29 -35.72 35.84
N PRO A 776 17.39 -34.74 36.78
CA PRO A 776 18.48 -33.77 36.79
C PRO A 776 19.84 -34.42 37.11
N PRO A 777 20.99 -33.82 36.74
CA PRO A 777 22.32 -34.42 36.96
C PRO A 777 22.70 -34.52 38.44
N ASN A 778 22.45 -33.46 39.23
CA ASN A 778 23.07 -33.27 40.55
C ASN A 778 22.39 -34.02 41.71
N ASP A 779 21.25 -34.67 41.49
CA ASP A 779 20.56 -35.40 42.56
C ASP A 779 21.24 -36.75 42.85
N ALA A 780 22.08 -36.74 43.89
CA ALA A 780 22.82 -37.88 44.42
C ALA A 780 22.05 -38.70 45.47
N GLY A 781 20.73 -38.48 45.61
CA GLY A 781 19.87 -39.29 46.47
C GLY A 781 19.75 -40.77 46.02
N PRO A 782 19.22 -41.65 46.89
CA PRO A 782 18.74 -42.96 46.45
C PRO A 782 17.61 -42.78 45.41
N MET A 783 17.40 -43.78 44.54
CA MET A 783 16.50 -43.74 43.38
C MET A 783 15.27 -42.82 43.58
N PRO A 784 15.11 -41.74 42.78
CA PRO A 784 13.89 -40.94 42.85
C PRO A 784 12.69 -41.83 42.52
N GLU A 785 11.61 -41.67 43.28
CA GLU A 785 10.34 -42.32 42.96
C GLU A 785 9.86 -41.80 41.59
N ALA A 786 9.34 -42.71 40.75
CA ALA A 786 9.22 -42.52 39.29
C ALA A 786 8.07 -41.58 38.84
N ASN A 787 7.77 -40.54 39.63
CA ASN A 787 6.68 -39.58 39.41
C ASN A 787 7.09 -38.11 39.61
N ASN A 788 8.29 -37.81 40.14
CA ASN A 788 8.67 -36.43 40.47
C ASN A 788 9.23 -35.70 39.24
N ALA A 789 8.41 -34.83 38.63
CA ALA A 789 8.89 -33.84 37.68
C ALA A 789 9.84 -32.83 38.36
N THR A 790 10.82 -32.31 37.62
CA THR A 790 11.61 -31.16 38.05
C THR A 790 10.78 -29.90 37.83
N GLU A 791 10.61 -29.11 38.89
CA GLU A 791 9.86 -27.85 38.85
C GLU A 791 10.84 -26.67 38.98
N LEU A 792 10.54 -25.57 38.29
CA LEU A 792 11.31 -24.32 38.32
C LEU A 792 10.36 -23.16 38.62
N SER A 793 10.53 -22.53 39.78
CA SER A 793 9.75 -21.35 40.19
C SER A 793 10.37 -20.08 39.62
N ILE A 794 9.63 -19.36 38.79
CA ILE A 794 10.06 -18.09 38.21
C ILE A 794 9.74 -16.97 39.20
N LEU A 795 10.79 -16.34 39.75
CA LEU A 795 10.65 -15.31 40.78
C LEU A 795 10.56 -13.90 40.20
N ARG A 796 11.28 -13.63 39.10
CA ARG A 796 11.26 -12.33 38.41
C ARG A 796 11.67 -12.47 36.95
N ILE A 797 10.95 -11.81 36.06
CA ILE A 797 11.29 -11.70 34.63
C ILE A 797 11.72 -10.27 34.34
N PHE A 798 12.86 -10.10 33.67
CA PHE A 798 13.29 -8.86 33.05
C PHE A 798 13.03 -8.98 31.55
N GLU A 799 11.89 -8.41 31.11
CA GLU A 799 11.39 -8.49 29.73
C GLU A 799 12.42 -8.10 28.66
N PHE A 800 12.21 -8.52 27.41
CA PHE A 800 13.10 -8.14 26.32
C PHE A 800 13.10 -6.62 26.08
N VAL A 801 14.30 -6.03 25.96
CA VAL A 801 14.47 -4.59 25.65
C VAL A 801 15.25 -4.44 24.35
N SER A 802 14.63 -3.86 23.31
CA SER A 802 15.20 -3.74 21.95
C SER A 802 16.55 -3.01 21.90
N GLN A 803 16.79 -2.06 22.81
CA GLN A 803 18.08 -1.37 22.93
C GLN A 803 19.20 -2.26 23.52
N LEU A 804 18.85 -3.19 24.41
CA LEU A 804 19.80 -4.11 25.07
C LEU A 804 19.91 -5.48 24.35
N ARG A 805 18.98 -5.75 23.42
CA ARG A 805 18.87 -6.95 22.57
C ARG A 805 18.88 -8.27 23.35
N ARG A 806 18.33 -8.28 24.58
CA ARG A 806 18.31 -9.44 25.49
C ARG A 806 17.15 -9.40 26.49
N ALA A 807 16.88 -10.55 27.10
CA ALA A 807 15.98 -10.76 28.23
C ALA A 807 16.66 -11.63 29.30
N SER A 808 16.25 -11.48 30.56
CA SER A 808 16.81 -12.24 31.68
C SER A 808 15.70 -12.69 32.65
N VAL A 809 15.91 -13.81 33.34
CA VAL A 809 14.95 -14.38 34.31
C VAL A 809 15.68 -14.86 35.55
N VAL A 810 15.02 -14.71 36.71
CA VAL A 810 15.51 -15.15 38.02
C VAL A 810 14.66 -16.33 38.47
N VAL A 811 15.28 -17.49 38.65
CA VAL A 811 14.63 -18.79 38.84
C VAL A 811 15.14 -19.47 40.11
N ARG A 812 14.26 -20.20 40.80
CA ARG A 812 14.60 -21.07 41.94
C ARG A 812 14.12 -22.50 41.70
N GLN A 813 14.98 -23.47 41.98
CA GLN A 813 14.58 -24.88 42.04
C GLN A 813 14.07 -25.21 43.46
N PRO A 814 12.95 -25.95 43.63
CA PRO A 814 12.51 -26.40 44.95
C PRO A 814 13.60 -27.22 45.66
N GLY A 815 13.84 -26.91 46.94
CA GLY A 815 14.91 -27.52 47.73
C GLY A 815 16.31 -26.91 47.54
N SER A 816 16.50 -25.91 46.67
CA SER A 816 17.76 -25.14 46.60
C SER A 816 17.75 -23.90 47.51
N ASP A 817 18.89 -23.65 48.16
CA ASP A 817 19.17 -22.41 48.91
C ASP A 817 19.74 -21.28 48.01
N GLY A 818 20.14 -21.63 46.78
CA GLY A 818 20.57 -20.69 45.74
C GLY A 818 19.49 -20.39 44.69
N VAL A 819 19.79 -19.44 43.82
CA VAL A 819 18.97 -18.97 42.70
C VAL A 819 19.82 -18.89 41.44
N ASP A 820 19.23 -19.26 40.30
CA ASP A 820 19.87 -19.19 38.99
C ASP A 820 19.30 -18.01 38.19
N ILE A 821 20.19 -17.26 37.53
CA ILE A 821 19.83 -16.22 36.58
C ILE A 821 20.14 -16.73 35.18
N PHE A 822 19.10 -16.91 34.35
CA PHE A 822 19.25 -17.30 32.95
C PHE A 822 19.04 -16.09 32.04
N VAL A 823 19.86 -15.95 31.00
CA VAL A 823 19.84 -14.81 30.08
C VAL A 823 19.87 -15.30 28.64
N LYS A 824 19.00 -14.76 27.79
CA LYS A 824 18.96 -15.01 26.34
C LYS A 824 19.06 -13.70 25.56
N GLY A 825 19.74 -13.69 24.43
CA GLY A 825 19.86 -12.47 23.63
C GLY A 825 20.70 -12.59 22.37
N ALA A 826 20.95 -11.43 21.75
CA ALA A 826 21.84 -11.33 20.59
C ALA A 826 23.27 -11.74 20.95
N PRO A 827 23.93 -12.59 20.14
CA PRO A 827 25.33 -13.01 20.36
C PRO A 827 26.33 -11.87 20.55
N GLU A 828 26.14 -10.72 19.89
CA GLU A 828 27.01 -9.55 20.08
C GLU A 828 26.99 -9.07 21.53
N CYS A 829 25.81 -8.74 22.04
CA CYS A 829 25.62 -8.15 23.37
C CYS A 829 25.93 -9.13 24.52
N MET A 830 26.11 -10.42 24.21
CA MET A 830 26.58 -11.41 25.18
C MET A 830 28.10 -11.32 25.42
N LYS A 831 28.89 -10.83 24.46
CA LYS A 831 30.33 -10.60 24.62
C LYS A 831 30.63 -9.63 25.76
N ASP A 832 29.76 -8.63 25.95
CA ASP A 832 29.94 -7.55 26.93
C ASP A 832 29.60 -7.95 28.38
N ILE A 833 28.69 -8.91 28.56
CA ILE A 833 28.15 -9.31 29.87
C ILE A 833 28.59 -10.70 30.33
N CYS A 834 29.15 -11.52 29.44
CA CYS A 834 29.73 -12.81 29.78
C CYS A 834 31.21 -12.68 30.17
N ILE A 835 31.67 -13.52 31.09
CA ILE A 835 33.08 -13.62 31.48
C ILE A 835 33.89 -14.06 30.25
N PRO A 836 34.91 -13.29 29.80
CA PRO A 836 35.65 -13.59 28.55
C PRO A 836 36.35 -14.96 28.51
N LYS A 837 36.52 -15.62 29.66
CA LYS A 837 37.07 -16.98 29.77
C LYS A 837 36.05 -18.09 29.46
N SER A 838 34.76 -17.77 29.35
CA SER A 838 33.67 -18.72 29.03
C SER A 838 33.35 -18.79 27.52
N LEU A 839 33.82 -17.80 26.76
CA LEU A 839 33.62 -17.70 25.31
C LEU A 839 34.62 -18.62 24.57
N PRO A 840 34.15 -19.53 23.69
CA PRO A 840 35.03 -20.31 22.81
C PRO A 840 35.80 -19.43 21.81
N PRO A 841 37.01 -19.83 21.39
CA PRO A 841 37.82 -19.05 20.43
C PRO A 841 37.19 -19.00 19.03
N ASP A 842 36.33 -19.97 18.69
CA ASP A 842 35.59 -20.11 17.45
C ASP A 842 34.20 -19.42 17.47
N PHE A 843 33.87 -18.67 18.53
CA PHE A 843 32.58 -17.97 18.70
C PHE A 843 32.18 -17.14 17.47
N SER A 844 33.06 -16.24 17.02
CA SER A 844 32.76 -15.34 15.89
C SER A 844 32.72 -16.06 14.55
N GLU A 845 33.56 -17.08 14.35
CA GLU A 845 33.59 -17.87 13.11
C GLU A 845 32.30 -18.69 12.96
N LEU A 846 31.85 -19.34 14.03
CA LEU A 846 30.62 -20.11 14.05
C LEU A 846 29.38 -19.21 13.93
N LEU A 847 29.38 -18.04 14.58
CA LEU A 847 28.33 -17.02 14.44
C LEU A 847 28.20 -16.55 12.98
N ASN A 848 29.32 -16.20 12.35
CA ASN A 848 29.35 -15.77 10.95
C ASN A 848 28.90 -16.89 10.01
N TYR A 849 29.32 -18.14 10.24
CA TYR A 849 28.87 -19.30 9.47
C TYR A 849 27.34 -19.47 9.46
N TYR A 850 26.68 -19.31 10.62
CA TYR A 850 25.21 -19.43 10.72
C TYR A 850 24.48 -18.20 10.15
N THR A 851 24.96 -16.98 10.43
CA THR A 851 24.31 -15.73 9.97
C THR A 851 24.44 -15.51 8.46
N HIS A 852 25.59 -15.82 7.83
CA HIS A 852 25.74 -15.79 6.37
C HIS A 852 24.82 -16.80 5.64
N ARG A 853 24.43 -17.89 6.32
CA ARG A 853 23.45 -18.85 5.82
C ARG A 853 22.01 -18.49 6.14
N GLY A 854 21.77 -17.35 6.81
CA GLY A 854 20.45 -16.83 7.11
C GLY A 854 19.77 -17.38 8.36
N PHE A 855 20.43 -18.26 9.11
CA PHE A 855 19.90 -18.77 10.38
C PHE A 855 19.88 -17.68 11.45
N ARG A 856 18.85 -17.68 12.29
CA ARG A 856 18.77 -16.79 13.45
C ARG A 856 19.46 -17.46 14.64
N VAL A 857 20.44 -16.80 15.22
CA VAL A 857 21.22 -17.30 16.37
C VAL A 857 20.85 -16.51 17.62
N ILE A 858 20.47 -17.21 18.68
CA ILE A 858 20.29 -16.64 20.03
C ILE A 858 21.37 -17.24 20.94
N ALA A 859 22.07 -16.39 21.68
CA ALA A 859 23.05 -16.82 22.66
C ALA A 859 22.40 -16.96 24.06
N CYS A 860 22.89 -17.92 24.85
CA CYS A 860 22.43 -18.20 26.21
C CYS A 860 23.58 -18.14 27.21
N ALA A 861 23.31 -17.56 28.38
CA ALA A 861 24.26 -17.42 29.48
C ALA A 861 23.58 -17.63 30.85
N THR A 862 24.34 -18.04 31.87
CA THR A 862 23.82 -18.29 33.24
C THR A 862 24.72 -17.70 34.34
N LYS A 863 24.15 -17.46 35.53
CA LYS A 863 24.84 -17.01 36.74
C LYS A 863 24.15 -17.59 37.98
N HIS A 864 24.86 -18.41 38.74
CA HIS A 864 24.36 -19.00 39.99
C HIS A 864 24.66 -18.09 41.19
N ILE A 865 23.68 -17.85 42.06
CA ILE A 865 23.81 -17.05 43.28
C ILE A 865 23.50 -17.97 44.49
N PRO A 866 24.51 -18.37 45.30
CA PRO A 866 24.35 -19.43 46.29
C PRO A 866 23.69 -19.01 47.61
N GLN A 867 23.51 -17.71 47.88
CA GLN A 867 22.79 -17.18 49.04
C GLN A 867 22.13 -15.84 48.68
N PHE A 868 20.86 -15.65 49.05
CA PHE A 868 20.07 -14.45 48.73
C PHE A 868 18.90 -14.27 49.74
N SER A 869 18.26 -13.10 49.75
CA SER A 869 16.92 -12.95 50.32
C SER A 869 15.89 -12.54 49.25
N LEU A 870 14.60 -12.86 49.48
CA LEU A 870 13.53 -12.50 48.56
C LEU A 870 13.40 -10.98 48.36
N ARG A 871 13.75 -10.17 49.37
CA ARG A 871 13.74 -8.71 49.26
C ARG A 871 14.81 -8.18 48.31
N ASP A 872 15.96 -8.85 48.26
CA ASP A 872 17.03 -8.50 47.32
C ASP A 872 16.60 -8.80 45.88
N ILE A 873 15.88 -9.91 45.64
CA ILE A 873 15.38 -10.24 44.29
C ILE A 873 14.37 -9.21 43.75
N PHE A 874 13.45 -8.72 44.58
CA PHE A 874 12.49 -7.69 44.14
C PHE A 874 13.12 -6.29 43.98
N SER A 875 14.24 -6.01 44.66
CA SER A 875 14.95 -4.72 44.58
C SER A 875 16.15 -4.71 43.61
N MET A 876 16.64 -5.87 43.20
CA MET A 876 17.74 -6.08 42.24
C MET A 876 17.58 -5.22 40.98
N SER A 877 18.65 -4.57 40.50
CA SER A 877 18.63 -3.88 39.22
C SER A 877 18.91 -4.86 38.07
N ARG A 878 18.49 -4.51 36.85
CA ARG A 878 18.82 -5.31 35.66
C ARG A 878 20.34 -5.45 35.48
N ALA A 879 21.12 -4.43 35.83
CA ALA A 879 22.58 -4.45 35.66
C ALA A 879 23.27 -5.49 36.55
N ASP A 880 22.77 -5.71 37.78
CA ASP A 880 23.35 -6.69 38.72
C ASP A 880 23.04 -8.15 38.28
N ALA A 881 21.88 -8.34 37.65
CA ALA A 881 21.48 -9.61 37.04
C ALA A 881 22.27 -9.90 35.74
N GLU A 882 22.47 -8.88 34.91
CA GLU A 882 23.11 -8.97 33.59
C GLU A 882 24.61 -8.63 33.62
N SER A 883 25.34 -9.11 34.64
CA SER A 883 26.81 -9.00 34.77
C SER A 883 27.45 -10.36 35.04
N ASP A 884 28.73 -10.53 34.69
CA ASP A 884 29.57 -11.68 35.12
C ASP A 884 28.95 -13.06 34.83
N LEU A 885 28.32 -13.21 33.67
CA LEU A 885 27.63 -14.43 33.26
C LEU A 885 28.59 -15.47 32.66
N GLU A 886 28.28 -16.75 32.78
CA GLU A 886 28.96 -17.82 32.05
C GLU A 886 28.21 -18.14 30.75
N PHE A 887 28.90 -18.01 29.60
CA PHE A 887 28.34 -18.33 28.30
C PHE A 887 28.16 -19.85 28.13
N ILE A 888 26.93 -20.27 27.80
CA ILE A 888 26.57 -21.70 27.68
C ILE A 888 26.58 -22.18 26.23
N GLY A 889 26.12 -21.36 25.28
CA GLY A 889 25.98 -21.79 23.89
C GLY A 889 25.02 -20.98 23.04
N PHE A 890 24.71 -21.52 21.86
CA PHE A 890 23.80 -20.96 20.86
C PHE A 890 22.57 -21.85 20.65
N ILE A 891 21.39 -21.24 20.60
CA ILE A 891 20.17 -21.79 20.01
C ILE A 891 20.08 -21.28 18.58
N ILE A 892 19.88 -22.19 17.62
CA ILE A 892 19.86 -21.89 16.18
C ILE A 892 18.45 -22.16 15.65
N PHE A 893 17.88 -21.17 14.98
CA PHE A 893 16.56 -21.24 14.36
C PHE A 893 16.67 -21.13 12.83
N GLU A 894 15.79 -21.84 12.13
CA GLU A 894 15.71 -21.82 10.67
C GLU A 894 14.38 -21.29 10.13
N ASN A 895 14.48 -20.58 9.00
CA ASN A 895 13.36 -20.09 8.19
C ASN A 895 12.94 -21.19 7.21
N LYS A 896 12.33 -22.26 7.73
CA LYS A 896 11.99 -23.47 6.98
C LYS A 896 11.07 -23.19 5.78
N LEU A 897 11.48 -23.58 4.58
CA LEU A 897 10.71 -23.37 3.34
C LEU A 897 9.45 -24.25 3.27
N LYS A 898 8.33 -23.68 2.81
CA LYS A 898 7.15 -24.48 2.42
C LYS A 898 7.51 -25.38 1.23
N PRO A 899 7.20 -26.69 1.26
CA PRO A 899 7.73 -27.67 0.30
C PRO A 899 7.26 -27.45 -1.15
N THR A 900 6.18 -26.70 -1.36
CA THR A 900 5.69 -26.35 -2.71
C THR A 900 6.35 -25.11 -3.30
N SER A 901 6.96 -24.23 -2.48
CA SER A 901 7.48 -22.93 -2.92
C SER A 901 8.50 -23.04 -4.06
N LYS A 902 9.52 -23.88 -3.90
CA LYS A 902 10.57 -24.09 -4.91
C LYS A 902 10.04 -24.60 -6.25
N GLY A 903 9.04 -25.47 -6.23
CA GLY A 903 8.40 -25.98 -7.45
C GLY A 903 7.61 -24.89 -8.20
N VAL A 904 6.90 -24.04 -7.47
CA VAL A 904 6.12 -22.93 -8.05
C VAL A 904 7.03 -21.85 -8.63
N ILE A 905 8.09 -21.44 -7.93
CA ILE A 905 9.06 -20.46 -8.44
C ILE A 905 9.75 -20.98 -9.72
N THR A 906 10.05 -22.28 -9.77
CA THR A 906 10.56 -22.94 -10.99
C THR A 906 9.57 -22.87 -12.15
N GLU A 907 8.28 -23.18 -11.95
CA GLU A 907 7.26 -23.05 -13.01
C GLU A 907 7.13 -21.60 -13.53
N LEU A 908 7.18 -20.60 -12.63
CA LEU A 908 7.10 -19.19 -13.01
C LEU A 908 8.31 -18.76 -13.85
N HIS A 909 9.52 -19.19 -13.48
CA HIS A 909 10.73 -18.93 -14.26
C HIS A 909 10.73 -19.67 -15.61
N GLU A 910 10.29 -20.93 -15.66
CA GLU A 910 10.05 -21.66 -16.92
C GLU A 910 9.03 -20.94 -17.80
N ALA A 911 7.98 -20.37 -17.22
CA ALA A 911 6.96 -19.57 -17.89
C ALA A 911 7.41 -18.14 -18.27
N GLY A 912 8.64 -17.74 -17.97
CA GLY A 912 9.17 -16.40 -18.28
C GLY A 912 8.50 -15.26 -17.51
N ILE A 913 8.02 -15.55 -16.30
CA ILE A 913 7.48 -14.57 -15.35
C ILE A 913 8.58 -14.31 -14.32
N ARG A 914 8.88 -13.03 -14.07
CA ARG A 914 9.89 -12.66 -13.07
C ARG A 914 9.29 -12.82 -11.66
N SER A 915 10.00 -13.50 -10.77
CA SER A 915 9.65 -13.57 -9.35
C SER A 915 10.61 -12.68 -8.58
N VAL A 916 10.10 -11.82 -7.69
CA VAL A 916 10.90 -10.94 -6.82
C VAL A 916 10.52 -11.20 -5.37
N MET A 917 11.50 -11.31 -4.49
CA MET A 917 11.28 -11.38 -3.04
C MET A 917 11.30 -9.97 -2.45
N CYS A 918 10.34 -9.64 -1.60
CA CYS A 918 10.25 -8.34 -0.92
C CYS A 918 9.83 -8.53 0.55
N THR A 919 10.72 -8.28 1.51
CA THR A 919 10.52 -8.67 2.91
C THR A 919 11.15 -7.71 3.93
N GLY A 920 10.66 -7.75 5.17
CA GLY A 920 11.26 -7.05 6.32
C GLY A 920 12.48 -7.77 6.93
N ASP A 921 12.73 -9.03 6.55
CA ASP A 921 13.85 -9.83 7.05
C ASP A 921 15.24 -9.23 6.71
N ASN A 922 16.27 -9.69 7.43
CA ASN A 922 17.66 -9.30 7.17
C ASN A 922 18.14 -9.79 5.80
N ILE A 923 18.99 -9.02 5.11
CA ILE A 923 19.34 -9.25 3.70
C ILE A 923 20.08 -10.57 3.46
N LEU A 924 20.94 -11.01 4.38
CA LEU A 924 21.60 -12.33 4.31
C LEU A 924 20.58 -13.48 4.37
N THR A 925 19.60 -13.38 5.27
CA THR A 925 18.50 -14.35 5.39
C THR A 925 17.64 -14.37 4.13
N ALA A 926 17.24 -13.20 3.63
CA ALA A 926 16.46 -13.09 2.41
C ALA A 926 17.21 -13.66 1.19
N VAL A 927 18.51 -13.38 1.03
CA VAL A 927 19.32 -13.94 -0.07
C VAL A 927 19.54 -15.45 0.06
N SER A 928 19.72 -15.98 1.27
CA SER A 928 19.83 -17.43 1.50
C SER A 928 18.55 -18.15 1.08
N VAL A 929 17.39 -17.69 1.55
CA VAL A 929 16.07 -18.21 1.19
C VAL A 929 15.79 -18.03 -0.31
N ALA A 930 16.21 -16.90 -0.91
CA ALA A 930 16.07 -16.65 -2.35
C ALA A 930 16.90 -17.63 -3.20
N ARG A 931 18.11 -18.00 -2.76
CA ARG A 931 18.95 -19.03 -3.40
C ARG A 931 18.35 -20.42 -3.25
N GLU A 932 17.78 -20.74 -2.08
CA GLU A 932 17.16 -22.05 -1.86
C GLU A 932 15.86 -22.22 -2.66
N CYS A 933 14.99 -21.20 -2.72
CA CYS A 933 13.80 -21.18 -3.56
C CYS A 933 14.08 -21.13 -5.07
N GLY A 934 15.25 -20.61 -5.49
CA GLY A 934 15.61 -20.44 -6.89
C GLY A 934 15.20 -19.10 -7.52
N PHE A 935 15.02 -18.04 -6.72
CA PHE A 935 14.92 -16.65 -7.22
C PHE A 935 16.27 -16.15 -7.77
N VAL A 936 17.37 -16.60 -7.16
CA VAL A 936 18.75 -16.35 -7.61
C VAL A 936 19.35 -17.70 -8.01
N GLU A 937 19.89 -17.81 -9.22
CA GLU A 937 20.59 -19.01 -9.67
C GLU A 937 21.81 -19.25 -8.76
N GLY A 938 22.00 -20.47 -8.25
CA GLY A 938 22.95 -20.77 -7.16
C GLY A 938 24.44 -20.58 -7.47
N ALA A 939 24.79 -20.13 -8.68
CA ALA A 939 26.15 -19.76 -9.09
C ALA A 939 26.26 -18.29 -9.60
N ALA A 940 25.16 -17.54 -9.57
CA ALA A 940 25.15 -16.13 -9.95
C ALA A 940 25.60 -15.24 -8.77
N PRO A 941 26.52 -14.27 -9.00
CA PRO A 941 26.91 -13.32 -7.96
C PRO A 941 25.71 -12.44 -7.58
N CYS A 942 25.56 -12.23 -6.27
CA CYS A 942 24.49 -11.40 -5.69
C CYS A 942 25.12 -10.17 -5.04
N PHE A 943 24.82 -8.99 -5.59
CA PHE A 943 25.41 -7.72 -5.16
C PHE A 943 24.50 -6.99 -4.18
N VAL A 944 25.10 -6.46 -3.11
CA VAL A 944 24.45 -5.68 -2.03
C VAL A 944 25.06 -4.28 -1.99
N PRO A 945 24.26 -3.22 -1.85
CA PRO A 945 24.75 -1.87 -1.63
C PRO A 945 25.13 -1.62 -0.17
N TYR A 946 26.12 -0.75 0.04
CA TYR A 946 26.38 -0.11 1.32
C TYR A 946 26.81 1.35 1.13
N PHE A 947 26.49 2.20 2.10
CA PHE A 947 26.98 3.58 2.15
C PHE A 947 28.47 3.60 2.51
N VAL A 948 29.27 4.30 1.70
CA VAL A 948 30.71 4.51 1.93
C VAL A 948 30.96 5.85 2.62
N GLU A 949 30.20 6.87 2.20
CA GLU A 949 30.25 8.24 2.70
C GLU A 949 28.80 8.72 2.87
N GLY A 950 28.49 9.40 3.99
CA GLY A 950 27.13 9.85 4.34
C GLY A 950 26.21 8.75 4.90
N CYS A 951 24.96 9.12 5.17
CA CYS A 951 23.88 8.23 5.60
C CYS A 951 22.65 8.37 4.68
N SER A 952 21.63 7.51 4.86
CA SER A 952 20.40 7.49 4.05
C SER A 952 19.55 8.77 4.12
N SER A 953 19.88 9.72 5.00
CA SER A 953 19.32 11.07 5.03
C SER A 953 19.96 12.07 4.06
N ASP A 954 21.16 11.76 3.57
CA ASP A 954 22.06 12.78 3.02
C ASP A 954 22.08 12.69 1.48
N PRO A 955 21.85 13.81 0.75
CA PRO A 955 21.74 13.76 -0.71
C PRO A 955 23.07 13.46 -1.41
N ASP A 956 24.19 13.83 -0.78
CA ASP A 956 25.55 13.64 -1.31
C ASP A 956 26.19 12.31 -0.87
N ALA A 957 25.40 11.37 -0.31
CA ALA A 957 25.90 10.07 0.13
C ALA A 957 26.33 9.19 -1.05
N ARG A 958 27.31 8.30 -0.82
CA ARG A 958 27.91 7.46 -1.87
C ARG A 958 27.73 5.97 -1.61
N LEU A 959 27.45 5.22 -2.68
CA LEU A 959 27.07 3.81 -2.63
C LEU A 959 28.10 2.92 -3.33
N CYS A 960 28.63 1.93 -2.61
CA CYS A 960 29.38 0.83 -3.20
C CYS A 960 28.49 -0.41 -3.26
N TRP A 961 28.51 -1.11 -4.40
CA TRP A 961 27.73 -2.32 -4.64
C TRP A 961 28.69 -3.52 -4.73
N GLN A 962 28.59 -4.48 -3.81
CA GLN A 962 29.60 -5.53 -3.61
C GLN A 962 28.97 -6.92 -3.53
N SER A 963 29.65 -7.94 -4.05
CA SER A 963 29.16 -9.33 -4.00
C SER A 963 29.28 -9.93 -2.59
N ILE A 964 28.21 -10.58 -2.12
CA ILE A 964 28.18 -11.25 -0.81
C ILE A 964 29.21 -12.37 -0.70
N ASP A 965 29.50 -13.08 -1.80
CA ASP A 965 30.35 -14.28 -1.79
C ASP A 965 31.86 -13.96 -1.88
N ASN A 966 32.23 -12.79 -2.40
CA ASN A 966 33.59 -12.27 -2.40
C ASN A 966 33.57 -10.73 -2.55
N PRO A 967 34.13 -9.97 -1.59
CA PRO A 967 34.17 -8.50 -1.62
C PRO A 967 34.94 -7.87 -2.79
N ASP A 968 35.80 -8.63 -3.49
CA ASP A 968 36.58 -8.12 -4.64
C ASP A 968 35.69 -7.76 -5.86
N TYR A 969 34.48 -8.32 -5.95
CA TYR A 969 33.55 -8.06 -7.05
C TYR A 969 32.63 -6.88 -6.73
N GLN A 970 32.70 -5.83 -7.55
CA GLN A 970 31.91 -4.61 -7.39
C GLN A 970 31.15 -4.20 -8.67
N LEU A 971 30.04 -3.48 -8.52
CA LEU A 971 29.35 -2.78 -9.63
C LEU A 971 29.75 -1.29 -9.65
N ASP A 972 29.68 -0.69 -10.83
CA ASP A 972 29.77 0.76 -11.01
C ASP A 972 28.57 1.49 -10.36
N GLU A 973 28.86 2.58 -9.65
CA GLU A 973 27.90 3.39 -8.87
C GLU A 973 26.79 3.99 -9.75
N ASN A 974 27.13 4.40 -10.99
CA ASN A 974 26.19 5.11 -11.88
C ASN A 974 25.43 4.19 -12.85
N THR A 975 26.05 3.11 -13.34
CA THR A 975 25.44 2.20 -14.32
C THR A 975 25.01 0.85 -13.75
N LEU A 976 25.34 0.53 -12.50
CA LEU A 976 25.13 -0.79 -11.89
C LEU A 976 25.71 -1.94 -12.74
N THR A 977 26.76 -1.69 -13.53
CA THR A 977 27.41 -2.75 -14.33
C THR A 977 28.65 -3.30 -13.62
N PRO A 978 28.94 -4.61 -13.70
CA PRO A 978 30.07 -5.20 -13.00
C PRO A 978 31.41 -4.70 -13.56
N LEU A 979 32.22 -4.11 -12.67
CA LEU A 979 33.52 -3.53 -13.01
C LEU A 979 34.48 -4.62 -13.51
N PRO A 980 35.36 -4.31 -14.49
CA PRO A 980 36.33 -5.28 -14.99
C PRO A 980 37.44 -5.51 -13.95
N HIS A 981 37.61 -6.76 -13.52
CA HIS A 981 38.67 -7.17 -12.59
C HIS A 981 40.06 -6.80 -13.15
N SER A 982 40.90 -6.20 -12.31
CA SER A 982 42.29 -5.93 -12.66
C SER A 982 43.08 -7.25 -12.72
N SER A 983 43.64 -7.54 -13.90
CA SER A 983 44.42 -8.74 -14.25
C SER A 983 43.65 -10.05 -14.54
N VAL A 984 43.99 -10.65 -15.70
CA VAL A 984 43.77 -12.05 -16.13
C VAL A 984 42.32 -12.60 -16.09
N THR A 985 41.39 -11.94 -16.78
CA THR A 985 40.20 -12.63 -17.32
C THR A 985 40.01 -12.29 -18.79
N ASP A 986 40.07 -13.29 -19.67
CA ASP A 986 39.93 -13.09 -21.11
C ASP A 986 38.46 -12.88 -21.48
N VAL A 987 38.16 -11.70 -22.02
CA VAL A 987 36.81 -11.24 -22.40
C VAL A 987 36.35 -11.86 -23.72
N SER A 988 37.25 -12.49 -24.49
CA SER A 988 36.90 -13.21 -25.73
C SER A 988 36.11 -14.49 -25.48
N VAL A 989 36.09 -15.02 -24.25
CA VAL A 989 35.40 -16.27 -23.90
C VAL A 989 33.90 -16.02 -23.70
N PRO A 990 33.00 -16.62 -24.51
CA PRO A 990 31.55 -16.33 -24.43
C PRO A 990 30.92 -16.64 -23.08
N TYR A 991 31.45 -17.64 -22.35
CA TYR A 991 30.99 -18.04 -21.03
C TYR A 991 31.18 -16.92 -19.98
N ASN A 992 32.31 -16.21 -20.02
CA ASN A 992 32.60 -15.08 -19.14
C ASN A 992 31.65 -13.90 -19.42
N HIS A 993 31.34 -13.65 -20.69
CA HIS A 993 30.37 -12.60 -21.08
C HIS A 993 28.96 -12.94 -20.59
N TYR A 994 28.56 -14.22 -20.60
CA TYR A 994 27.27 -14.66 -20.08
C TYR A 994 27.16 -14.45 -18.56
N ASN A 995 28.17 -14.85 -17.78
CA ASN A 995 28.23 -14.55 -16.34
C ASN A 995 28.23 -13.04 -16.06
N LYS A 996 28.90 -12.22 -16.90
CA LYS A 996 28.91 -10.75 -16.74
C LYS A 996 27.54 -10.09 -16.95
N MET A 997 26.57 -10.80 -17.55
CA MET A 997 25.20 -10.35 -17.76
C MET A 997 24.17 -11.01 -16.83
N ASN A 998 24.58 -12.02 -16.05
CA ASN A 998 23.72 -12.83 -15.19
C ASN A 998 24.12 -12.68 -13.71
N TYR A 999 23.83 -11.49 -13.16
CA TYR A 999 23.97 -11.17 -11.74
C TYR A 999 22.62 -10.78 -11.16
N ALA A 1000 22.46 -11.00 -9.85
CA ALA A 1000 21.32 -10.53 -9.08
C ALA A 1000 21.73 -9.31 -8.24
N ILE A 1001 20.78 -8.41 -8.00
CA ILE A 1001 20.92 -7.35 -7.00
C ILE A 1001 20.00 -7.68 -5.82
N ALA A 1002 20.51 -7.50 -4.60
CA ALA A 1002 19.73 -7.50 -3.37
C ALA A 1002 19.85 -6.11 -2.71
N VAL A 1003 18.72 -5.49 -2.37
CA VAL A 1003 18.66 -4.08 -1.91
C VAL A 1003 18.05 -4.02 -0.52
N THR A 1004 18.57 -3.16 0.36
CA THR A 1004 17.96 -2.85 1.66
C THR A 1004 17.01 -1.65 1.56
N GLY A 1005 15.98 -1.59 2.42
CA GLY A 1005 14.96 -0.52 2.39
C GLY A 1005 15.52 0.90 2.46
N ASP A 1006 16.53 1.13 3.28
CA ASP A 1006 17.23 2.42 3.42
C ASP A 1006 17.94 2.87 2.14
N VAL A 1007 18.60 1.96 1.42
CA VAL A 1007 19.19 2.24 0.11
C VAL A 1007 18.11 2.39 -0.97
N PHE A 1008 17.08 1.54 -0.97
CA PHE A 1008 15.93 1.68 -1.87
C PHE A 1008 15.30 3.07 -1.76
N ARG A 1009 15.06 3.54 -0.53
CA ARG A 1009 14.52 4.87 -0.24
C ARG A 1009 15.44 5.98 -0.73
N TRP A 1010 16.75 5.89 -0.46
CA TRP A 1010 17.73 6.87 -0.94
C TRP A 1010 17.77 6.94 -2.48
N VAL A 1011 17.78 5.79 -3.17
CA VAL A 1011 17.75 5.72 -4.65
C VAL A 1011 16.43 6.27 -5.22
N VAL A 1012 15.32 6.19 -4.48
CA VAL A 1012 14.01 6.75 -4.89
C VAL A 1012 13.90 8.26 -4.66
N ASP A 1013 14.52 8.82 -3.61
CA ASP A 1013 14.46 10.26 -3.28
C ASP A 1013 15.55 11.11 -3.98
N TYR A 1014 16.77 10.56 -4.10
CA TYR A 1014 17.98 11.27 -4.57
C TYR A 1014 18.67 10.61 -5.76
N GLY A 1015 18.47 9.31 -5.99
CA GLY A 1015 19.12 8.56 -7.07
C GLY A 1015 18.69 8.99 -8.48
N SER A 1016 19.52 8.69 -9.48
CA SER A 1016 19.19 8.95 -10.88
C SER A 1016 18.14 7.97 -11.41
N GLU A 1017 17.32 8.40 -12.38
CA GLU A 1017 16.31 7.52 -13.00
C GLU A 1017 16.95 6.28 -13.65
N GLU A 1018 18.17 6.36 -14.18
CA GLU A 1018 18.84 5.18 -14.73
C GLU A 1018 19.23 4.17 -13.64
N VAL A 1019 19.80 4.61 -12.51
CA VAL A 1019 20.11 3.73 -11.37
C VAL A 1019 18.83 3.11 -10.82
N LEU A 1020 17.79 3.91 -10.60
CA LEU A 1020 16.48 3.45 -10.13
C LEU A 1020 15.87 2.41 -11.08
N ASN A 1021 15.83 2.68 -12.39
CA ASN A 1021 15.25 1.79 -13.38
C ASN A 1021 16.07 0.49 -13.53
N ARG A 1022 17.41 0.56 -13.51
CA ARG A 1022 18.28 -0.63 -13.53
C ARG A 1022 18.12 -1.46 -12.27
N MET A 1023 18.05 -0.84 -11.09
CA MET A 1023 17.77 -1.49 -9.81
C MET A 1023 16.40 -2.20 -9.84
N LEU A 1024 15.34 -1.52 -10.31
CA LEU A 1024 14.00 -2.10 -10.45
C LEU A 1024 13.95 -3.26 -11.46
N VAL A 1025 14.78 -3.27 -12.49
CA VAL A 1025 14.85 -4.35 -13.50
C VAL A 1025 15.72 -5.54 -13.05
N ARG A 1026 16.76 -5.33 -12.23
CA ARG A 1026 17.73 -6.37 -11.81
C ARG A 1026 17.63 -6.84 -10.35
N GLY A 1027 16.93 -6.11 -9.48
CA GLY A 1027 16.69 -6.49 -8.09
C GLY A 1027 15.84 -7.75 -7.96
N GLN A 1028 16.39 -8.81 -7.37
CA GLN A 1028 15.64 -10.05 -7.11
C GLN A 1028 15.19 -10.16 -5.65
N VAL A 1029 15.85 -9.44 -4.75
CA VAL A 1029 15.57 -9.42 -3.31
C VAL A 1029 15.54 -7.98 -2.83
N PHE A 1030 14.46 -7.59 -2.17
CA PHE A 1030 14.34 -6.34 -1.42
C PHE A 1030 14.11 -6.71 0.05
N ALA A 1031 15.02 -6.29 0.93
CA ALA A 1031 15.13 -6.75 2.32
C ALA A 1031 15.10 -5.57 3.30
N ARG A 1032 14.77 -5.81 4.58
CA ARG A 1032 14.47 -4.76 5.57
C ARG A 1032 13.46 -3.71 5.06
N MET A 1033 12.52 -4.11 4.21
CA MET A 1033 11.51 -3.23 3.59
C MET A 1033 10.33 -2.98 4.53
N SER A 1034 10.01 -1.72 4.80
CA SER A 1034 8.79 -1.32 5.50
C SER A 1034 7.53 -1.49 4.62
N PRO A 1035 6.31 -1.57 5.20
CA PRO A 1035 5.06 -1.70 4.45
C PRO A 1035 4.83 -0.63 3.36
N ASP A 1036 5.21 0.62 3.63
CA ASP A 1036 5.09 1.72 2.66
C ASP A 1036 6.13 1.58 1.53
N GLU A 1037 7.33 1.06 1.79
CA GLU A 1037 8.34 0.77 0.74
C GLU A 1037 7.95 -0.45 -0.10
N LYS A 1038 7.30 -1.47 0.49
CA LYS A 1038 6.70 -2.59 -0.28
C LYS A 1038 5.64 -2.08 -1.26
N HIS A 1039 4.81 -1.13 -0.82
CA HIS A 1039 3.80 -0.48 -1.66
C HIS A 1039 4.45 0.35 -2.79
N GLU A 1040 5.44 1.19 -2.46
CA GLU A 1040 6.14 2.03 -3.42
C GLU A 1040 6.94 1.21 -4.45
N LEU A 1041 7.56 0.08 -4.06
CA LEU A 1041 8.22 -0.85 -4.98
C LEU A 1041 7.24 -1.35 -6.07
N VAL A 1042 6.01 -1.70 -5.70
CA VAL A 1042 4.98 -2.13 -6.66
C VAL A 1042 4.59 -1.00 -7.61
N GLU A 1043 4.37 0.22 -7.10
CA GLU A 1043 4.02 1.37 -7.96
C GLU A 1043 5.17 1.77 -8.90
N LYS A 1044 6.42 1.69 -8.43
CA LYS A 1044 7.62 1.93 -9.26
C LYS A 1044 7.78 0.86 -10.34
N LEU A 1045 7.53 -0.42 -10.04
CA LEU A 1045 7.49 -1.48 -11.06
C LEU A 1045 6.36 -1.27 -12.08
N GLN A 1046 5.17 -0.85 -11.64
CA GLN A 1046 4.05 -0.49 -12.54
C GLN A 1046 4.38 0.72 -13.43
N SER A 1047 5.16 1.69 -12.94
CA SER A 1047 5.61 2.84 -13.73
C SER A 1047 6.52 2.47 -14.92
N LEU A 1048 7.12 1.28 -14.90
CA LEU A 1048 7.88 0.68 -16.00
C LEU A 1048 7.01 -0.13 -16.98
N ASP A 1049 5.67 0.06 -16.96
CA ASP A 1049 4.66 -0.62 -17.79
C ASP A 1049 4.63 -2.16 -17.58
N TYR A 1050 5.17 -2.67 -16.46
CA TYR A 1050 5.06 -4.08 -16.04
C TYR A 1050 3.69 -4.39 -15.43
N GLY A 1051 3.05 -5.49 -15.83
CA GLY A 1051 1.91 -6.03 -15.10
C GLY A 1051 2.35 -6.67 -13.78
N CYS A 1052 1.97 -6.08 -12.64
CA CYS A 1052 2.53 -6.42 -11.32
C CYS A 1052 1.55 -7.23 -10.45
N GLY A 1053 1.97 -8.43 -10.06
CA GLY A 1053 1.31 -9.23 -9.02
C GLY A 1053 2.02 -9.09 -7.67
N PHE A 1054 1.28 -9.26 -6.58
CA PHE A 1054 1.84 -9.41 -5.23
C PHE A 1054 1.17 -10.59 -4.51
N CYS A 1055 1.96 -11.44 -3.87
CA CYS A 1055 1.50 -12.55 -3.04
C CYS A 1055 2.03 -12.35 -1.61
N GLY A 1056 1.13 -12.35 -0.62
CA GLY A 1056 1.43 -12.06 0.78
C GLY A 1056 0.38 -12.65 1.72
N ASP A 1057 0.61 -12.56 3.02
CA ASP A 1057 -0.24 -13.16 4.06
C ASP A 1057 -0.44 -12.28 5.30
N GLY A 1058 0.59 -11.54 5.74
CA GLY A 1058 0.48 -10.53 6.81
C GLY A 1058 -0.07 -9.19 6.30
N ALA A 1059 -0.67 -8.35 7.16
CA ALA A 1059 -1.18 -7.05 6.72
C ALA A 1059 -0.07 -5.99 6.54
N ASN A 1060 1.18 -6.31 6.89
CA ASN A 1060 2.36 -5.58 6.40
C ASN A 1060 2.45 -5.56 4.87
N ASP A 1061 1.78 -6.48 4.17
CA ASP A 1061 1.65 -6.50 2.71
C ASP A 1061 0.37 -5.83 2.20
N CYS A 1062 -0.55 -5.41 3.07
CA CYS A 1062 -1.87 -4.86 2.70
C CYS A 1062 -1.78 -3.71 1.69
N GLY A 1063 -0.81 -2.80 1.89
CA GLY A 1063 -0.53 -1.70 0.96
C GLY A 1063 -0.10 -2.20 -0.43
N ALA A 1064 0.80 -3.18 -0.50
CA ALA A 1064 1.33 -3.73 -1.75
C ALA A 1064 0.30 -4.61 -2.48
N LEU A 1065 -0.44 -5.45 -1.74
CA LEU A 1065 -1.57 -6.26 -2.22
C LEU A 1065 -2.66 -5.40 -2.86
N LYS A 1066 -2.93 -4.21 -2.31
CA LYS A 1066 -3.90 -3.25 -2.86
C LYS A 1066 -3.38 -2.55 -4.13
N ALA A 1067 -2.10 -2.15 -4.15
CA ALA A 1067 -1.47 -1.44 -5.27
C ALA A 1067 -1.28 -2.32 -6.50
N ALA A 1068 -0.87 -3.58 -6.28
CA ALA A 1068 -0.67 -4.55 -7.35
C ALA A 1068 -1.94 -4.70 -8.21
N ASP A 1069 -1.74 -4.88 -9.52
CA ASP A 1069 -2.81 -5.21 -10.47
C ASP A 1069 -3.57 -6.47 -10.01
N VAL A 1070 -2.82 -7.41 -9.42
CA VAL A 1070 -3.32 -8.67 -8.86
C VAL A 1070 -2.62 -8.94 -7.52
N GLY A 1071 -3.20 -8.44 -6.43
CA GLY A 1071 -2.88 -8.89 -5.07
C GLY A 1071 -3.55 -10.24 -4.75
N ILE A 1072 -2.82 -11.11 -4.05
CA ILE A 1072 -3.25 -12.44 -3.63
C ILE A 1072 -2.93 -12.61 -2.14
N SER A 1073 -3.95 -12.67 -1.28
CA SER A 1073 -3.79 -13.05 0.13
C SER A 1073 -3.77 -14.58 0.26
N LEU A 1074 -2.84 -15.12 1.06
CA LEU A 1074 -2.83 -16.53 1.45
C LEU A 1074 -3.55 -16.81 2.79
N SER A 1075 -3.91 -15.77 3.53
CA SER A 1075 -4.55 -15.88 4.85
C SER A 1075 -6.07 -15.64 4.79
N GLU A 1076 -6.82 -16.36 5.64
CA GLU A 1076 -8.24 -16.08 5.92
C GLU A 1076 -8.45 -14.87 6.85
N ALA A 1077 -7.38 -14.31 7.44
CA ALA A 1077 -7.43 -13.07 8.23
C ALA A 1077 -7.87 -11.86 7.37
N GLU A 1078 -8.25 -10.75 7.99
CA GLU A 1078 -8.85 -9.60 7.27
C GLU A 1078 -7.88 -8.83 6.36
N ALA A 1079 -6.59 -9.20 6.31
CA ALA A 1079 -5.70 -8.84 5.18
C ALA A 1079 -6.30 -9.26 3.81
N SER A 1080 -7.11 -10.32 3.79
CA SER A 1080 -7.93 -10.75 2.65
C SER A 1080 -8.94 -9.70 2.13
N VAL A 1081 -9.32 -8.71 2.94
CA VAL A 1081 -10.25 -7.64 2.56
C VAL A 1081 -9.62 -6.65 1.56
N ALA A 1082 -8.29 -6.47 1.63
CA ALA A 1082 -7.56 -5.59 0.72
C ALA A 1082 -7.16 -6.28 -0.60
N ALA A 1083 -6.95 -7.59 -0.58
CA ALA A 1083 -6.53 -8.36 -1.75
C ALA A 1083 -7.74 -8.69 -2.67
N PRO A 1084 -7.66 -8.47 -3.99
CA PRO A 1084 -8.74 -8.85 -4.91
C PRO A 1084 -8.92 -10.36 -5.07
N PHE A 1085 -7.93 -11.15 -4.65
CA PHE A 1085 -7.96 -12.62 -4.58
C PHE A 1085 -7.53 -13.12 -3.20
N THR A 1086 -8.17 -14.20 -2.75
CA THR A 1086 -7.86 -14.87 -1.47
C THR A 1086 -7.76 -16.37 -1.70
N SER A 1087 -6.64 -16.97 -1.30
CA SER A 1087 -6.48 -18.43 -1.20
C SER A 1087 -6.84 -18.89 0.21
N ARG A 1088 -7.49 -20.05 0.33
CA ARG A 1088 -7.55 -20.79 1.62
C ARG A 1088 -6.45 -21.82 1.79
N ILE A 1089 -5.66 -22.03 0.75
CA ILE A 1089 -4.48 -22.88 0.80
C ILE A 1089 -3.32 -21.93 1.10
N PHE A 1090 -2.70 -22.10 2.26
CA PHE A 1090 -1.60 -21.29 2.78
C PHE A 1090 -0.26 -21.58 2.05
N ASP A 1091 -0.31 -21.64 0.71
CA ASP A 1091 0.83 -21.91 -0.17
C ASP A 1091 0.74 -21.12 -1.49
N ILE A 1092 1.89 -20.84 -2.10
CA ILE A 1092 1.94 -20.04 -3.34
C ILE A 1092 1.43 -20.77 -4.59
N SER A 1093 0.91 -22.01 -4.48
CA SER A 1093 0.39 -22.76 -5.64
C SER A 1093 -0.85 -22.10 -6.27
N CYS A 1094 -1.52 -21.18 -5.56
CA CYS A 1094 -2.57 -20.34 -6.10
C CYS A 1094 -2.09 -19.41 -7.23
N VAL A 1095 -0.84 -18.96 -7.21
CA VAL A 1095 -0.29 -18.00 -8.19
C VAL A 1095 -0.28 -18.57 -9.62
N PRO A 1096 0.37 -19.71 -9.94
CA PRO A 1096 0.33 -20.26 -11.29
C PRO A 1096 -1.08 -20.70 -11.70
N LYS A 1097 -1.91 -21.21 -10.77
CA LYS A 1097 -3.33 -21.53 -11.02
C LYS A 1097 -4.11 -20.31 -11.51
N LEU A 1098 -3.99 -19.18 -10.81
CA LEU A 1098 -4.65 -17.92 -11.15
C LEU A 1098 -4.15 -17.35 -12.49
N ILE A 1099 -2.85 -17.42 -12.77
CA ILE A 1099 -2.29 -16.96 -14.05
C ILE A 1099 -2.72 -17.87 -15.20
N ARG A 1100 -2.81 -19.20 -15.01
CA ARG A 1100 -3.34 -20.14 -16.01
C ARG A 1100 -4.81 -19.84 -16.34
N GLU A 1101 -5.67 -19.67 -15.33
CA GLU A 1101 -7.07 -19.29 -15.50
C GLU A 1101 -7.24 -17.89 -16.13
N GLY A 1102 -6.49 -16.88 -15.67
CA GLY A 1102 -6.54 -15.53 -16.22
C GLY A 1102 -6.08 -15.46 -17.69
N ARG A 1103 -5.06 -16.26 -18.07
CA ARG A 1103 -4.66 -16.43 -19.48
C ARG A 1103 -5.76 -17.10 -20.31
N ALA A 1104 -6.47 -18.07 -19.75
CA ALA A 1104 -7.61 -18.72 -20.41
C ALA A 1104 -8.77 -17.74 -20.61
N ALA A 1105 -9.22 -17.08 -19.54
CA ALA A 1105 -10.31 -16.09 -19.55
C ALA A 1105 -10.03 -14.93 -20.55
N LEU A 1106 -8.79 -14.49 -20.64
CA LEU A 1106 -8.40 -13.46 -21.60
C LEU A 1106 -8.41 -13.99 -23.05
N VAL A 1107 -7.94 -15.22 -23.29
CA VAL A 1107 -7.98 -15.83 -24.62
C VAL A 1107 -9.42 -16.14 -25.07
N THR A 1108 -10.30 -16.61 -24.19
CA THR A 1108 -11.73 -16.81 -24.51
C THR A 1108 -12.43 -15.47 -24.75
N SER A 1109 -12.16 -14.44 -23.94
CA SER A 1109 -12.67 -13.07 -24.17
C SER A 1109 -12.28 -12.54 -25.56
N PHE A 1110 -11.01 -12.69 -25.97
CA PHE A 1110 -10.53 -12.35 -27.31
C PHE A 1110 -11.14 -13.22 -28.43
N CYS A 1111 -11.46 -14.49 -28.13
CA CYS A 1111 -12.09 -15.40 -29.08
C CYS A 1111 -13.55 -15.01 -29.33
N CYS A 1112 -14.36 -14.85 -28.27
CA CYS A 1112 -15.75 -14.41 -28.34
C CYS A 1112 -15.86 -13.04 -29.03
N PHE A 1113 -14.96 -12.09 -28.72
CA PHE A 1113 -14.93 -10.80 -29.40
C PHE A 1113 -14.70 -10.93 -30.90
N LYS A 1114 -13.69 -11.71 -31.34
CA LYS A 1114 -13.40 -11.95 -32.77
C LYS A 1114 -14.56 -12.66 -33.48
N TYR A 1115 -15.19 -13.62 -32.81
CA TYR A 1115 -16.33 -14.36 -33.33
C TYR A 1115 -17.52 -13.44 -33.56
N MET A 1116 -17.90 -12.64 -32.55
CA MET A 1116 -18.96 -11.62 -32.67
C MET A 1116 -18.65 -10.56 -33.75
N SER A 1117 -17.39 -10.13 -33.83
CA SER A 1117 -16.91 -9.18 -34.85
C SER A 1117 -17.07 -9.71 -36.28
N LEU A 1118 -16.67 -10.96 -36.51
CA LEU A 1118 -16.79 -11.63 -37.80
C LEU A 1118 -18.25 -11.93 -38.15
N TYR A 1119 -19.05 -12.33 -37.16
CA TYR A 1119 -20.49 -12.55 -37.27
C TYR A 1119 -21.23 -11.29 -37.75
N SER A 1120 -21.10 -10.16 -37.05
CA SER A 1120 -21.77 -8.91 -37.46
C SER A 1120 -21.30 -8.41 -38.82
N ALA A 1121 -20.04 -8.65 -39.20
CA ALA A 1121 -19.57 -8.37 -40.56
C ALA A 1121 -20.28 -9.25 -41.62
N ILE A 1122 -20.41 -10.56 -41.37
CA ILE A 1122 -21.12 -11.50 -42.26
C ILE A 1122 -22.62 -11.17 -42.36
N GLN A 1123 -23.24 -10.73 -41.27
CA GLN A 1123 -24.65 -10.33 -41.22
C GLN A 1123 -24.87 -9.02 -42.00
N PHE A 1124 -24.05 -7.99 -41.74
CA PHE A 1124 -24.05 -6.71 -42.44
C PHE A 1124 -23.89 -6.87 -43.95
N THR A 1125 -22.97 -7.74 -44.41
CA THR A 1125 -22.75 -7.98 -45.84
C THR A 1125 -23.88 -8.76 -46.48
N SER A 1126 -24.42 -9.79 -45.80
CA SER A 1126 -25.59 -10.54 -46.27
C SER A 1126 -26.81 -9.63 -46.48
N VAL A 1127 -27.12 -8.80 -45.49
CA VAL A 1127 -28.23 -7.84 -45.55
C VAL A 1127 -27.96 -6.77 -46.61
N SER A 1128 -26.72 -6.28 -46.76
CA SER A 1128 -26.35 -5.33 -47.83
C SER A 1128 -26.58 -5.89 -49.24
N PHE A 1129 -26.28 -7.18 -49.48
CA PHE A 1129 -26.56 -7.83 -50.77
C PHE A 1129 -28.06 -8.07 -51.00
N LEU A 1130 -28.83 -8.41 -49.97
CA LEU A 1130 -30.29 -8.52 -50.08
C LEU A 1130 -30.96 -7.16 -50.32
N TYR A 1131 -30.45 -6.09 -49.69
CA TYR A 1131 -30.86 -4.71 -49.94
C TYR A 1131 -30.54 -4.21 -51.36
N ALA A 1132 -29.59 -4.83 -52.07
CA ALA A 1132 -29.36 -4.53 -53.48
C ALA A 1132 -30.59 -4.89 -54.37
N THR A 1133 -31.34 -5.92 -54.00
CA THR A 1133 -32.60 -6.36 -54.64
C THR A 1133 -33.87 -6.05 -53.83
N ALA A 1134 -33.78 -5.16 -52.82
CA ALA A 1134 -34.87 -4.80 -51.90
C ALA A 1134 -35.52 -5.97 -51.14
N SER A 1135 -34.74 -7.02 -50.85
CA SER A 1135 -35.12 -8.15 -50.00
C SER A 1135 -34.46 -8.05 -48.62
N ASN A 1136 -34.90 -8.83 -47.63
CA ASN A 1136 -34.19 -9.04 -46.36
C ASN A 1136 -34.49 -10.44 -45.79
N LEU A 1137 -33.77 -10.84 -44.76
CA LEU A 1137 -34.05 -12.03 -43.95
C LEU A 1137 -35.34 -11.84 -43.14
N GLY A 1138 -36.07 -12.92 -42.86
CA GLY A 1138 -37.31 -12.92 -42.06
C GLY A 1138 -37.07 -13.25 -40.56
N ASP A 1139 -38.04 -12.94 -39.69
CA ASP A 1139 -37.99 -13.14 -38.23
C ASP A 1139 -37.35 -14.47 -37.80
N PHE A 1140 -37.87 -15.58 -38.34
CA PHE A 1140 -37.42 -16.92 -37.96
C PHE A 1140 -35.99 -17.23 -38.42
N GLN A 1141 -35.48 -16.53 -39.45
CA GLN A 1141 -34.09 -16.68 -39.89
C GLN A 1141 -33.14 -15.95 -38.95
N PHE A 1142 -33.41 -14.69 -38.61
CA PHE A 1142 -32.65 -13.96 -37.58
C PHE A 1142 -32.71 -14.68 -36.23
N LEU A 1143 -33.91 -15.02 -35.75
CA LEU A 1143 -34.07 -15.74 -34.47
C LEU A 1143 -33.30 -17.07 -34.46
N TYR A 1144 -33.33 -17.85 -35.55
CA TYR A 1144 -32.58 -19.11 -35.63
C TYR A 1144 -31.06 -18.88 -35.62
N ILE A 1145 -30.56 -17.90 -36.37
CA ILE A 1145 -29.13 -17.54 -36.39
C ILE A 1145 -28.69 -17.11 -34.98
N ASP A 1146 -29.26 -16.04 -34.45
CA ASP A 1146 -28.82 -15.41 -33.20
C ASP A 1146 -28.99 -16.33 -31.97
N LEU A 1147 -30.17 -16.95 -31.83
CA LEU A 1147 -30.54 -17.70 -30.62
C LEU A 1147 -30.10 -19.17 -30.65
N VAL A 1148 -30.09 -19.81 -31.82
CA VAL A 1148 -29.84 -21.27 -31.96
C VAL A 1148 -28.42 -21.56 -32.45
N ILE A 1149 -27.80 -20.67 -33.24
CA ILE A 1149 -26.41 -20.83 -33.69
C ILE A 1149 -25.44 -20.00 -32.84
N ILE A 1150 -25.59 -18.66 -32.81
CA ILE A 1150 -24.57 -17.77 -32.24
C ILE A 1150 -24.50 -17.89 -30.72
N LEU A 1151 -25.63 -17.81 -30.00
CA LEU A 1151 -25.63 -17.82 -28.54
C LEU A 1151 -25.04 -19.12 -27.93
N PRO A 1152 -25.41 -20.35 -28.36
CA PRO A 1152 -24.81 -21.56 -27.81
C PRO A 1152 -23.31 -21.67 -28.12
N VAL A 1153 -22.88 -21.32 -29.34
CA VAL A 1153 -21.46 -21.34 -29.72
C VAL A 1153 -20.65 -20.37 -28.85
N ALA A 1154 -21.16 -19.15 -28.60
CA ALA A 1154 -20.48 -18.19 -27.73
C ALA A 1154 -20.40 -18.66 -26.27
N ILE A 1155 -21.43 -19.33 -25.74
CA ILE A 1155 -21.40 -19.94 -24.39
C ILE A 1155 -20.37 -21.07 -24.34
N PHE A 1156 -20.33 -21.97 -25.33
CA PHE A 1156 -19.34 -23.04 -25.39
C PHE A 1156 -17.90 -22.53 -25.56
N MET A 1157 -17.69 -21.43 -26.30
CA MET A 1157 -16.39 -20.74 -26.35
C MET A 1157 -15.99 -20.15 -24.99
N GLY A 1158 -16.93 -19.58 -24.24
CA GLY A 1158 -16.71 -19.09 -22.88
C GLY A 1158 -16.37 -20.19 -21.86
N TRP A 1159 -16.86 -21.42 -22.07
CA TRP A 1159 -16.66 -22.54 -21.15
C TRP A 1159 -15.26 -23.19 -21.24
N ILE A 1160 -14.45 -22.86 -22.26
CA ILE A 1160 -13.10 -23.38 -22.45
C ILE A 1160 -12.24 -23.16 -21.19
N GLY A 1161 -11.57 -24.23 -20.75
CA GLY A 1161 -10.68 -24.24 -19.57
C GLY A 1161 -9.21 -23.94 -19.88
N PRO A 1162 -8.39 -23.73 -18.85
CA PRO A 1162 -6.95 -23.50 -19.01
C PRO A 1162 -6.18 -24.77 -19.41
N SER A 1163 -5.00 -24.56 -20.01
CA SER A 1163 -3.98 -25.61 -20.16
C SER A 1163 -3.33 -25.90 -18.80
N PRO A 1164 -2.96 -27.15 -18.48
CA PRO A 1164 -2.28 -27.48 -17.23
C PRO A 1164 -0.84 -26.92 -17.15
N VAL A 1165 -0.21 -26.57 -18.28
CA VAL A 1165 1.18 -26.08 -18.35
C VAL A 1165 1.22 -24.60 -18.73
N LEU A 1166 2.03 -23.81 -18.03
CA LEU A 1166 2.15 -22.36 -18.19
C LEU A 1166 3.25 -21.98 -19.21
N CYS A 1167 2.87 -21.65 -20.45
CA CYS A 1167 3.83 -21.37 -21.52
C CYS A 1167 4.46 -19.96 -21.44
N ARG A 1168 5.69 -19.77 -21.97
CA ARG A 1168 6.35 -18.44 -22.08
C ARG A 1168 5.59 -17.38 -22.89
N LYS A 1169 4.71 -17.80 -23.81
CA LYS A 1169 3.98 -16.89 -24.71
C LYS A 1169 2.75 -16.31 -24.01
N ARG A 1170 2.88 -15.08 -23.48
CA ARG A 1170 1.75 -14.27 -22.96
C ARG A 1170 0.71 -13.99 -24.06
N PRO A 1171 -0.60 -13.92 -23.74
CA PRO A 1171 -1.64 -13.48 -24.67
C PRO A 1171 -1.56 -11.97 -24.99
N THR A 1172 -2.35 -11.51 -25.96
CA THR A 1172 -2.49 -10.07 -26.32
C THR A 1172 -3.39 -9.32 -25.35
N ALA A 1173 -3.12 -8.03 -25.09
CA ALA A 1173 -3.99 -7.14 -24.29
C ALA A 1173 -4.88 -6.22 -25.16
N ASN A 1174 -4.34 -5.76 -26.29
CA ASN A 1174 -4.96 -4.73 -27.12
C ASN A 1174 -5.74 -5.40 -28.26
N LEU A 1175 -7.04 -5.10 -28.37
CA LEU A 1175 -7.89 -5.58 -29.46
C LEU A 1175 -7.52 -4.90 -30.78
N VAL A 1176 -7.22 -3.59 -30.73
CA VAL A 1176 -6.79 -2.79 -31.89
C VAL A 1176 -5.29 -2.97 -32.17
N SER A 1177 -4.83 -4.23 -32.16
CA SER A 1177 -3.45 -4.59 -32.50
C SER A 1177 -3.37 -5.20 -33.90
N ARG A 1178 -2.30 -4.91 -34.66
CA ARG A 1178 -2.10 -5.45 -36.03
C ARG A 1178 -2.23 -6.99 -36.08
N LYS A 1179 -1.75 -7.68 -35.04
CA LYS A 1179 -1.83 -9.15 -34.87
C LYS A 1179 -3.27 -9.70 -34.71
N VAL A 1180 -4.24 -8.84 -34.39
CA VAL A 1180 -5.67 -9.18 -34.26
C VAL A 1180 -6.45 -8.65 -35.45
N LEU A 1181 -6.24 -7.39 -35.83
CA LEU A 1181 -7.03 -6.71 -36.86
C LEU A 1181 -6.70 -7.20 -38.28
N THR A 1182 -5.43 -7.45 -38.62
CA THR A 1182 -5.06 -7.94 -39.97
C THR A 1182 -5.69 -9.29 -40.33
N PRO A 1183 -5.64 -10.35 -39.50
CA PRO A 1183 -6.32 -11.60 -39.83
C PRO A 1183 -7.85 -11.48 -39.78
N LEU A 1184 -8.41 -10.63 -38.90
CA LEU A 1184 -9.86 -10.39 -38.84
C LEU A 1184 -10.38 -9.72 -40.13
N LEU A 1185 -9.73 -8.64 -40.58
CA LEU A 1185 -10.07 -7.98 -41.84
C LEU A 1185 -9.84 -8.90 -43.05
N GLY A 1186 -8.78 -9.70 -43.05
CA GLY A 1186 -8.54 -10.72 -44.08
C GLY A 1186 -9.67 -11.75 -44.17
N GLN A 1187 -10.15 -12.26 -43.02
CA GLN A 1187 -11.30 -13.16 -42.96
C GLN A 1187 -12.59 -12.48 -43.44
N ILE A 1188 -12.86 -11.25 -43.01
CA ILE A 1188 -14.02 -10.46 -43.47
C ILE A 1188 -14.00 -10.27 -45.00
N LEU A 1189 -12.85 -9.91 -45.58
CA LEU A 1189 -12.72 -9.76 -47.04
C LEU A 1189 -12.93 -11.07 -47.80
N ILE A 1190 -12.45 -12.20 -47.27
CA ILE A 1190 -12.70 -13.54 -47.85
C ILE A 1190 -14.19 -13.89 -47.76
N CYS A 1191 -14.85 -13.64 -46.63
CA CYS A 1191 -16.29 -13.84 -46.49
C CYS A 1191 -17.08 -12.97 -47.48
N ILE A 1192 -16.75 -11.68 -47.61
CA ILE A 1192 -17.36 -10.76 -48.59
C ILE A 1192 -17.20 -11.30 -50.01
N PHE A 1193 -16.00 -11.74 -50.39
CA PHE A 1193 -15.74 -12.28 -51.73
C PHE A 1193 -16.57 -13.55 -51.99
N ILE A 1194 -16.62 -14.48 -51.04
CA ILE A 1194 -17.43 -15.70 -51.16
C ILE A 1194 -18.93 -15.36 -51.27
N GLN A 1195 -19.44 -14.47 -50.41
CA GLN A 1195 -20.83 -14.01 -50.45
C GLN A 1195 -21.18 -13.31 -51.78
N ALA A 1196 -20.29 -12.45 -52.28
CA ALA A 1196 -20.47 -11.79 -53.57
C ALA A 1196 -20.49 -12.80 -54.73
N THR A 1197 -19.53 -13.73 -54.79
CA THR A 1197 -19.53 -14.77 -55.84
C THR A 1197 -20.76 -15.66 -55.76
N ALA A 1198 -21.21 -16.05 -54.57
CA ALA A 1198 -22.44 -16.82 -54.38
C ALA A 1198 -23.67 -16.03 -54.89
N TYR A 1199 -23.79 -14.76 -54.51
CA TYR A 1199 -24.86 -13.86 -54.94
C TYR A 1199 -24.92 -13.70 -56.47
N GLU A 1200 -23.78 -13.40 -57.11
CA GLU A 1200 -23.68 -13.32 -58.58
C GLU A 1200 -24.04 -14.67 -59.24
N THR A 1201 -23.54 -15.80 -58.74
CA THR A 1201 -23.89 -17.13 -59.31
C THR A 1201 -25.37 -17.51 -59.12
N VAL A 1202 -26.06 -16.92 -58.15
CA VAL A 1202 -27.50 -17.07 -57.95
C VAL A 1202 -28.32 -16.21 -58.92
N GLN A 1203 -27.75 -15.12 -59.47
CA GLN A 1203 -28.42 -14.30 -60.50
C GLN A 1203 -28.25 -14.82 -61.94
N ILE A 1204 -27.29 -15.71 -62.20
CA ILE A 1204 -27.06 -16.30 -63.54
C ILE A 1204 -28.20 -17.21 -64.02
N PRO A 1205 -28.79 -18.12 -63.22
CA PRO A 1205 -29.87 -19.00 -63.66
C PRO A 1205 -31.27 -18.33 -63.64
N GLU A 1206 -32.09 -18.64 -64.65
CA GLU A 1206 -33.42 -18.03 -64.90
C GLU A 1206 -34.58 -18.61 -64.05
N TRP A 1207 -34.39 -18.94 -62.77
CA TRP A 1207 -35.42 -19.57 -61.92
C TRP A 1207 -36.31 -18.62 -61.11
#